data_AF-A0A6J0TS89-F1
#
_entry.id   AF-A0A6J0TS89-F1
#
_cell.length_a   1.000
_cell.length_b   1.000
_cell.length_c   1.000
_cell.angle_alpha   90.00
_cell.angle_beta   90.00
_cell.angle_gamma   90.00
#
_symmetry.space_group_name_H-M   'P 1'
#
loop_
_entity.id
_entity.type
_entity.pdbx_description
1 polymer ?
#
loop_
_entity_poly.entity_id
_entity_poly.type
_entity_poly.pdbx_seq_one_letter_code
_entity_poly.pdbx_strand_id
1 'polypeptide(L)'
;MADGSRQSKLAAAKKKLKEYQQKNSPGSTSGAKKKRKGKEGSIAETPVNDGRESPENIQNILKVLVSDLNRSNGVAIPSLDKIKAYCDGEIAAHSTEQPAAGIPTLSNSNRLPSSAAPSPAHMLMSQMGEPDHHNTLEDNRSLSLTESLRQLSEQINGMVNQPATYVNGENATSPTDMKEMATRYQELAVALDSSNLTNKQLSTKIEELKQQNEEAMNQLETEKKGFEQRFSKEQAALREQLQVHIQTIGILVSEKSELQTALAHTQQAARQKAGEAEDLAARLQSSRQRISEVEHTLASLSTQQKQTEKHNKELAKERDNLKLEVYKQSKSSEELKQQNSELSEKLRSLISENSAMKLEVEDLHKKLEMAELMIQQFSSQPGVPDATQQLQMALEERASLEAQIAQLSESLQQLQVERDQYVLKLKEEGEIWQQRVQLLSEQIRALTEEKELNITRIQELETNLTELLSSQSVKPQESEPAPPAGLAEAELRLQEELSRLQREKEELRDECQAQVRDNEQLSRLNREQEERLQELERALQRYSEEAVDRQQILESMQSDKATISRALTQNRELKEQLAELQNGFVKLTNENMEVTSALQSEQHVKKELARKIGELQEKMSELKETVTQKTQEAQALQEQRDQYYTHLQQYTAAYQQLAAEKEELHKQYLLQTQLMDRLQHEEVQGKVTAEMHFKELQQARESLETFAKENQELQAHVSQLMAELDDKMLPRAQGDGVETEERVEGLKMPSLTIPEDFESKEEMVAFLTSAMSQMETEREEMRQQLAEQRRQGRALLQQIAALRTEQQRHLTSAGGSSADSVPAEVHEALKNAMEKLQSRFTDLMHEKAELKDRVEELEHRCIQLSGETDTIGEYIALYQSQRAILKQRHREKEEYISRLAQDKEEMKMKLTELQELVMRLVSERNEWYTKYMVVAQNTEPQPGLGSEAVGTAERRLELNATDGEGLREVSLSDEPEEGSAPSEPLPHPADGKGPQPAPQDPTAKQIMQLLREIQNPRDRLGPLLENPCIPFFYRADENDEVRIMVV
;
A
#
# COMPACT_ATOMS: atom_id res chain seq x y z
N MET A 1 4.06 -43.31 -13.88
CA MET A 1 2.70 -43.60 -13.38
C MET A 1 2.18 -42.50 -12.44
N ALA A 2 2.27 -41.20 -12.80
CA ALA A 2 1.85 -40.10 -11.91
C ALA A 2 0.97 -39.03 -12.60
N ASP A 3 1.26 -38.70 -13.86
CA ASP A 3 0.77 -37.47 -14.49
C ASP A 3 -0.74 -37.46 -14.82
N GLY A 4 -1.34 -38.62 -15.15
CA GLY A 4 -2.77 -38.72 -15.46
C GLY A 4 -3.69 -38.23 -14.34
N SER A 5 -3.25 -38.36 -13.07
CA SER A 5 -4.01 -37.88 -11.90
C SER A 5 -4.05 -36.34 -11.83
N ARG A 6 -2.99 -35.66 -12.28
CA ARG A 6 -2.88 -34.19 -12.22
C ARG A 6 -3.80 -33.51 -13.22
N GLN A 7 -3.88 -34.04 -14.44
CA GLN A 7 -4.64 -33.45 -15.55
C GLN A 7 -6.16 -33.60 -15.35
N SER A 8 -6.61 -34.74 -14.82
CA SER A 8 -8.03 -34.96 -14.44
C SER A 8 -8.50 -34.00 -13.34
N LYS A 9 -7.69 -33.80 -12.28
CA LYS A 9 -7.98 -32.81 -11.22
C LYS A 9 -8.08 -31.39 -11.77
N LEU A 10 -7.25 -31.03 -12.75
CA LEU A 10 -7.26 -29.72 -13.40
C LEU A 10 -8.54 -29.49 -14.24
N ALA A 11 -9.05 -30.53 -14.90
CA ALA A 11 -10.33 -30.47 -15.61
C ALA A 11 -11.53 -30.30 -14.65
N ALA A 12 -11.58 -31.08 -13.57
CA ALA A 12 -12.62 -30.95 -12.53
C ALA A 12 -12.66 -29.54 -11.91
N ALA A 13 -11.48 -28.96 -11.64
CA ALA A 13 -11.32 -27.60 -11.11
C ALA A 13 -11.67 -26.48 -12.11
N LYS A 14 -11.81 -26.78 -13.42
CA LYS A 14 -12.38 -25.84 -14.41
C LYS A 14 -13.91 -25.90 -14.45
N LYS A 15 -14.52 -27.08 -14.29
CA LYS A 15 -15.99 -27.25 -14.35
C LYS A 15 -16.69 -26.50 -13.20
N LYS A 16 -16.23 -26.67 -11.96
CA LYS A 16 -16.83 -25.99 -10.78
C LYS A 16 -16.70 -24.47 -10.79
N LEU A 17 -15.69 -23.91 -11.47
CA LEU A 17 -15.55 -22.46 -11.62
C LEU A 17 -16.65 -21.87 -12.50
N LYS A 18 -17.13 -22.60 -13.52
CA LYS A 18 -18.24 -22.17 -14.38
C LYS A 18 -19.57 -22.21 -13.63
N GLU A 19 -19.80 -23.25 -12.82
CA GLU A 19 -21.00 -23.40 -11.97
C GLU A 19 -21.13 -22.29 -10.91
N TYR A 20 -20.01 -21.81 -10.35
CA TYR A 20 -20.02 -20.71 -9.37
C TYR A 20 -20.33 -19.34 -10.00
N GLN A 21 -19.80 -19.06 -11.19
CA GLN A 21 -20.06 -17.79 -11.89
C GLN A 21 -21.51 -17.67 -12.40
N GLN A 22 -22.21 -18.79 -12.60
CA GLN A 22 -23.57 -18.81 -13.14
C GLN A 22 -24.68 -18.63 -12.08
N LYS A 23 -24.33 -18.56 -10.78
CA LYS A 23 -25.30 -18.41 -9.67
C LYS A 23 -25.36 -17.02 -9.03
N ASN A 24 -24.42 -16.11 -9.32
CA ASN A 24 -24.33 -14.79 -8.67
C ASN A 24 -24.60 -13.61 -9.62
N SER A 25 -25.84 -13.58 -10.14
CA SER A 25 -26.60 -12.41 -10.61
C SER A 25 -28.06 -12.70 -10.23
N PRO A 26 -28.90 -11.74 -9.79
CA PRO A 26 -29.01 -10.36 -10.26
C PRO A 26 -28.74 -9.36 -9.10
N GLY A 27 -29.38 -8.19 -8.88
CA GLY A 27 -30.55 -7.52 -9.46
C GLY A 27 -30.81 -6.18 -8.74
N SER A 28 -31.83 -5.41 -9.14
CA SER A 28 -32.02 -4.01 -8.68
C SER A 28 -33.44 -3.69 -8.19
N THR A 29 -33.65 -2.44 -7.73
CA THR A 29 -34.89 -1.81 -7.22
C THR A 29 -35.26 -2.17 -5.76
N SER A 30 -35.93 -1.32 -4.96
CA SER A 30 -36.29 0.13 -5.08
C SER A 30 -36.07 0.79 -3.70
N GLY A 31 -35.77 2.08 -3.53
CA GLY A 31 -36.50 3.31 -3.90
C GLY A 31 -36.15 4.41 -2.85
N ALA A 32 -36.62 5.67 -2.91
CA ALA A 32 -37.59 6.30 -3.81
C ALA A 32 -37.48 7.84 -3.78
N LYS A 33 -37.95 8.52 -4.86
CA LYS A 33 -38.30 9.98 -4.97
C LYS A 33 -37.12 10.96 -4.76
N LYS A 34 -36.77 11.93 -5.63
CA LYS A 34 -37.46 12.79 -6.65
C LYS A 34 -36.46 12.99 -7.85
N LYS A 35 -36.58 13.82 -8.91
CA LYS A 35 -37.52 14.84 -9.45
C LYS A 35 -37.37 14.86 -11.01
N ARG A 36 -38.42 15.26 -11.75
CA ARG A 36 -38.51 15.38 -13.23
C ARG A 36 -37.49 16.32 -13.92
N LYS A 37 -36.99 15.94 -15.11
CA LYS A 37 -37.05 16.67 -16.43
C LYS A 37 -36.42 18.10 -16.54
N GLY A 38 -35.70 18.49 -17.61
CA GLY A 38 -35.12 17.75 -18.76
C GLY A 38 -34.78 18.65 -19.97
N LYS A 39 -33.98 18.14 -20.94
CA LYS A 39 -33.57 18.70 -22.27
C LYS A 39 -32.53 19.85 -22.34
N GLU A 40 -31.55 19.65 -23.25
CA GLU A 40 -30.95 20.55 -24.28
C GLU A 40 -30.68 22.05 -24.02
N GLY A 41 -29.57 22.57 -24.59
CA GLY A 41 -29.56 23.96 -25.09
C GLY A 41 -28.26 24.77 -24.91
N SER A 42 -27.32 24.59 -25.84
CA SER A 42 -26.14 25.40 -26.12
C SER A 42 -26.21 26.94 -26.00
N ILE A 43 -25.04 27.53 -25.66
CA ILE A 43 -24.44 28.77 -26.24
C ILE A 43 -24.94 30.16 -25.76
N ALA A 44 -24.17 30.71 -24.80
CA ALA A 44 -23.37 31.95 -24.89
C ALA A 44 -23.98 33.38 -24.75
N GLU A 45 -23.02 34.32 -24.74
CA GLU A 45 -23.06 35.79 -24.86
C GLU A 45 -23.23 36.65 -23.59
N THR A 46 -22.07 37.13 -23.12
CA THR A 46 -21.83 38.33 -22.30
C THR A 46 -22.26 39.62 -23.03
N PRO A 47 -22.64 40.67 -22.30
CA PRO A 47 -21.84 41.91 -22.35
C PRO A 47 -21.76 42.67 -21.00
N VAL A 48 -20.94 43.71 -20.74
CA VAL A 48 -19.66 44.29 -21.26
C VAL A 48 -19.21 45.36 -20.23
N ASN A 49 -17.95 45.81 -20.26
CA ASN A 49 -17.39 47.01 -19.58
C ASN A 49 -17.20 46.94 -18.04
N ASP A 50 -16.20 47.59 -17.44
CA ASP A 50 -14.98 48.26 -17.97
C ASP A 50 -13.92 48.32 -16.84
N GLY A 51 -12.64 48.54 -17.18
CA GLY A 51 -11.61 48.99 -16.24
C GLY A 51 -10.36 48.10 -16.10
N ARG A 52 -9.29 48.50 -16.82
CA ARG A 52 -7.89 48.73 -16.35
C ARG A 52 -7.37 47.84 -15.18
N GLU A 53 -6.21 47.18 -15.27
CA GLU A 53 -4.96 47.56 -15.96
C GLU A 53 -4.06 46.34 -16.27
N SER A 54 -2.97 46.57 -17.01
CA SER A 54 -1.82 45.68 -17.29
C SER A 54 -0.55 46.53 -17.12
N PRO A 55 0.69 46.00 -16.96
CA PRO A 55 1.25 44.80 -17.62
C PRO A 55 2.08 43.93 -16.63
N GLU A 56 3.06 43.08 -16.97
CA GLU A 56 3.79 42.84 -18.22
C GLU A 56 4.32 41.39 -18.29
N ASN A 57 4.55 40.91 -19.51
CA ASN A 57 5.14 39.60 -19.77
C ASN A 57 6.51 39.73 -20.46
N ILE A 58 7.21 38.61 -20.62
CA ILE A 58 8.35 38.33 -21.53
C ILE A 58 8.94 39.52 -22.29
N GLN A 59 10.26 39.66 -22.19
CA GLN A 59 11.06 40.02 -23.36
C GLN A 59 12.38 39.23 -23.32
N ASN A 60 13.28 39.49 -24.27
CA ASN A 60 13.95 38.42 -25.00
C ASN A 60 15.30 37.98 -24.37
N ILE A 61 15.72 36.71 -24.50
CA ILE A 61 16.05 35.99 -25.75
C ILE A 61 17.08 36.75 -26.64
N LEU A 62 17.58 37.91 -26.20
CA LEU A 62 18.47 38.81 -26.96
C LEU A 62 19.74 39.23 -26.21
N LYS A 63 20.27 38.36 -25.34
CA LYS A 63 21.73 38.28 -25.14
C LYS A 63 22.38 36.98 -25.63
N VAL A 64 21.68 36.32 -26.54
CA VAL A 64 22.26 35.54 -27.63
C VAL A 64 23.37 36.37 -28.33
N LEU A 65 24.45 35.70 -28.78
CA LEU A 65 25.58 36.28 -29.52
C LEU A 65 26.54 37.20 -28.73
N VAL A 66 27.19 36.65 -27.69
CA VAL A 66 28.62 36.95 -27.46
C VAL A 66 29.45 35.68 -27.66
N SER A 67 29.95 35.55 -28.88
CA SER A 67 31.15 34.77 -29.23
C SER A 67 31.11 33.25 -29.07
N ASP A 68 30.28 32.62 -29.90
CA ASP A 68 30.64 31.33 -30.49
C ASP A 68 31.79 31.55 -31.51
N LEU A 69 33.01 31.81 -30.98
CA LEU A 69 34.16 32.23 -31.78
C LEU A 69 35.50 31.74 -31.20
N ASN A 70 35.79 30.45 -31.39
CA ASN A 70 36.96 30.04 -32.19
C ASN A 70 37.01 28.52 -32.40
N ARG A 71 36.83 28.11 -33.65
CA ARG A 71 37.00 26.74 -34.12
C ARG A 71 38.45 26.57 -34.59
N SER A 72 39.03 25.39 -34.37
CA SER A 72 40.33 24.95 -34.94
C SER A 72 41.59 25.74 -34.54
N ASN A 73 42.36 25.16 -33.62
CA ASN A 73 43.77 24.93 -33.90
C ASN A 73 44.20 23.61 -33.25
N GLY A 74 44.51 22.61 -34.07
CA GLY A 74 44.96 21.29 -33.60
C GLY A 74 46.43 21.07 -33.94
N VAL A 75 47.17 20.50 -33.00
CA VAL A 75 48.39 19.74 -33.29
C VAL A 75 48.26 18.39 -32.58
N ALA A 76 48.50 17.32 -33.32
CA ALA A 76 48.67 15.97 -32.81
C ALA A 76 50.00 15.42 -33.37
N ILE A 77 50.35 14.18 -33.00
CA ILE A 77 51.42 13.35 -33.61
C ILE A 77 52.86 13.78 -33.20
N PRO A 78 53.77 12.86 -32.78
CA PRO A 78 53.54 11.50 -32.28
C PRO A 78 54.45 11.02 -31.13
N SER A 79 54.26 9.73 -30.80
CA SER A 79 55.17 8.79 -30.13
C SER A 79 56.69 8.97 -30.31
N LEU A 80 57.44 8.54 -29.28
CA LEU A 80 58.63 7.71 -29.51
C LEU A 80 58.67 6.52 -28.53
N ASP A 81 59.47 5.53 -28.89
CA ASP A 81 59.44 4.14 -28.43
C ASP A 81 60.46 3.84 -27.30
N LYS A 82 60.13 2.89 -26.41
CA LYS A 82 61.02 2.00 -25.61
C LYS A 82 62.19 2.59 -24.78
N ILE A 83 62.29 2.19 -23.50
CA ILE A 83 63.36 1.29 -22.94
C ILE A 83 63.26 1.14 -21.39
N LYS A 84 63.41 -0.11 -20.88
CA LYS A 84 63.55 -0.58 -19.47
C LYS A 84 62.38 -0.30 -18.50
N ALA A 85 61.87 -1.20 -17.64
CA ALA A 85 62.27 -2.50 -17.04
C ALA A 85 62.99 -2.44 -15.66
N TYR A 86 62.69 -3.45 -14.82
CA TYR A 86 63.07 -3.66 -13.40
C TYR A 86 62.43 -2.69 -12.38
N CYS A 87 62.06 -3.09 -11.14
CA CYS A 87 61.66 -4.40 -10.58
C CYS A 87 61.19 -4.23 -9.11
N ASP A 88 60.36 -5.17 -8.63
CA ASP A 88 60.21 -5.69 -7.24
C ASP A 88 59.92 -4.69 -6.06
N GLY A 89 59.34 -5.11 -4.92
CA GLY A 89 58.69 -6.37 -4.57
C GLY A 89 58.72 -6.70 -3.07
N GLU A 90 57.54 -6.78 -2.42
CA GLU A 90 57.27 -7.41 -1.09
C GLU A 90 58.00 -6.74 0.13
N ILE A 91 57.86 -7.09 1.43
CA ILE A 91 57.69 -8.38 2.16
C ILE A 91 56.87 -8.24 3.48
N ALA A 92 56.32 -9.38 3.94
CA ALA A 92 55.77 -9.78 5.25
C ALA A 92 56.57 -9.38 6.54
N ALA A 93 56.16 -9.66 7.80
CA ALA A 93 54.87 -9.87 8.52
C ALA A 93 55.17 -10.05 10.05
N HIS A 94 54.16 -10.44 10.84
CA HIS A 94 54.20 -10.97 12.23
C HIS A 94 54.58 -10.06 13.41
N SER A 95 53.73 -10.07 14.45
CA SER A 95 54.08 -10.54 15.81
C SER A 95 52.82 -10.75 16.67
N THR A 96 52.97 -11.37 17.84
CA THR A 96 51.92 -11.98 18.68
C THR A 96 52.05 -11.51 20.13
N GLU A 97 50.99 -11.50 20.94
CA GLU A 97 50.90 -12.10 22.31
C GLU A 97 49.72 -11.62 23.19
N GLN A 98 49.39 -12.45 24.19
CA GLN A 98 48.44 -12.28 25.32
C GLN A 98 49.27 -12.48 26.63
N PRO A 99 48.77 -12.71 27.87
CA PRO A 99 47.39 -12.82 28.39
C PRO A 99 47.11 -12.24 29.82
N ALA A 100 45.85 -12.41 30.29
CA ALA A 100 45.43 -12.61 31.71
C ALA A 100 45.68 -11.49 32.76
N ALA A 101 45.07 -11.47 33.96
CA ALA A 101 43.71 -11.86 34.44
C ALA A 101 43.50 -11.28 35.87
N GLY A 102 42.27 -10.95 36.30
CA GLY A 102 41.97 -10.54 37.70
C GLY A 102 40.57 -9.93 37.94
N ILE A 103 39.91 -10.32 39.04
CA ILE A 103 38.51 -9.98 39.45
C ILE A 103 38.34 -10.44 40.94
N PRO A 104 37.39 -10.01 41.82
CA PRO A 104 36.00 -9.53 41.59
C PRO A 104 35.62 -8.24 42.41
N THR A 105 34.38 -8.18 42.94
CA THR A 105 33.76 -7.26 43.96
C THR A 105 33.00 -6.03 43.43
N LEU A 106 31.81 -5.65 43.96
CA LEU A 106 30.86 -6.31 44.89
C LEU A 106 29.43 -5.67 44.82
N SER A 107 28.44 -6.37 45.40
CA SER A 107 27.15 -5.86 45.93
C SER A 107 26.02 -5.40 44.97
N ASN A 108 24.73 -5.35 45.37
CA ASN A 108 23.90 -6.15 46.32
C ASN A 108 22.43 -5.65 46.28
N SER A 109 21.40 -6.52 46.30
CA SER A 109 20.13 -6.33 47.06
C SER A 109 19.07 -7.42 46.81
N ASN A 110 18.21 -7.67 47.80
CA ASN A 110 17.16 -8.70 47.83
C ASN A 110 15.74 -8.10 47.84
N ARG A 111 14.69 -8.86 47.45
CA ARG A 111 13.74 -9.45 48.44
C ARG A 111 12.65 -10.38 47.89
N LEU A 112 12.45 -11.46 48.66
CA LEU A 112 11.30 -12.39 48.80
C LEU A 112 10.25 -11.77 49.78
N PRO A 113 9.02 -12.31 50.08
CA PRO A 113 8.83 -13.72 50.53
C PRO A 113 7.42 -14.42 50.48
N SER A 114 7.42 -15.73 50.83
CA SER A 114 6.40 -16.46 51.65
C SER A 114 4.92 -16.59 51.19
N SER A 115 4.12 -17.56 51.66
CA SER A 115 4.32 -18.79 52.46
C SER A 115 3.05 -19.67 52.40
N ALA A 116 3.17 -21.01 52.45
CA ALA A 116 2.22 -21.90 53.14
C ALA A 116 2.79 -23.33 53.28
N ALA A 117 2.50 -23.98 54.43
CA ALA A 117 2.65 -25.42 54.68
C ALA A 117 1.40 -25.90 55.45
N PRO A 118 1.16 -27.23 55.60
CA PRO A 118 1.75 -27.93 56.75
C PRO A 118 2.09 -29.42 56.55
N SER A 119 2.82 -29.97 57.52
CA SER A 119 2.98 -31.41 57.83
C SER A 119 3.30 -31.53 59.33
N PRO A 120 2.95 -32.64 60.00
CA PRO A 120 3.93 -33.23 60.92
C PRO A 120 3.90 -34.77 61.09
N ALA A 121 4.92 -35.28 61.79
CA ALA A 121 5.04 -36.59 62.47
C ALA A 121 5.22 -37.87 61.59
N HIS A 122 6.01 -38.89 61.98
CA HIS A 122 7.03 -39.08 63.05
C HIS A 122 7.83 -40.40 62.77
N MET A 123 9.08 -40.63 63.21
CA MET A 123 10.08 -39.71 63.78
C MET A 123 11.54 -40.09 63.39
N LEU A 124 12.33 -40.78 64.23
CA LEU A 124 13.82 -40.81 64.17
C LEU A 124 14.50 -42.13 64.60
N MET A 125 15.63 -42.43 63.93
CA MET A 125 16.93 -42.92 64.44
C MET A 125 17.19 -44.34 65.04
N SER A 126 18.13 -45.01 64.37
CA SER A 126 19.47 -45.45 64.85
C SER A 126 19.70 -46.55 65.90
N GLN A 127 20.66 -47.41 65.52
CA GLN A 127 21.81 -47.94 66.31
C GLN A 127 21.72 -49.33 66.96
N MET A 128 22.90 -49.97 67.01
CA MET A 128 23.26 -51.25 67.64
C MET A 128 22.70 -52.53 66.98
N GLY A 129 23.45 -53.63 67.13
CA GLY A 129 23.20 -54.92 66.45
C GLY A 129 22.89 -56.07 67.41
N GLU A 130 23.21 -57.29 66.96
CA GLU A 130 23.37 -58.58 67.68
C GLU A 130 23.38 -58.49 69.23
N PRO A 131 22.67 -59.40 69.95
CA PRO A 131 22.93 -60.83 69.76
C PRO A 131 21.76 -61.85 69.95
N ASP A 132 22.05 -63.09 69.54
CA ASP A 132 21.68 -64.42 70.06
C ASP A 132 20.50 -64.67 71.02
N HIS A 133 19.83 -65.81 70.75
CA HIS A 133 19.02 -66.66 71.66
C HIS A 133 17.74 -66.03 72.28
N HIS A 134 16.65 -66.75 72.56
CA HIS A 134 16.52 -68.16 72.95
C HIS A 134 15.10 -68.73 72.65
N ASN A 135 14.90 -70.05 72.79
CA ASN A 135 13.57 -70.69 72.82
C ASN A 135 12.71 -70.23 74.01
N THR A 136 11.37 -70.24 73.89
CA THR A 136 10.44 -71.21 74.55
C THR A 136 8.93 -70.87 74.37
N LEU A 137 8.08 -71.79 74.86
CA LEU A 137 6.60 -71.90 74.90
C LEU A 137 6.08 -72.85 73.81
N GLU A 138 5.85 -74.14 74.09
CA GLU A 138 4.91 -74.72 75.08
C GLU A 138 3.49 -74.19 74.87
N ASP A 139 2.44 -75.01 74.80
CA ASP A 139 2.20 -76.22 75.61
C ASP A 139 1.26 -77.21 74.88
N ASN A 140 1.35 -78.51 75.18
CA ASN A 140 0.18 -79.42 75.15
C ASN A 140 0.43 -80.76 75.88
N ARG A 141 0.18 -80.72 77.20
CA ARG A 141 -0.48 -81.78 78.01
C ARG A 141 0.08 -83.22 77.98
N SER A 142 0.67 -83.54 79.11
CA SER A 142 0.71 -84.88 79.70
C SER A 142 -0.68 -85.55 79.83
N LEU A 143 -0.68 -86.89 79.73
CA LEU A 143 -1.74 -87.79 80.22
C LEU A 143 -1.10 -88.96 80.98
N SER A 144 -1.85 -89.50 81.96
CA SER A 144 -1.57 -90.65 82.83
C SER A 144 -0.09 -90.92 83.21
N LEU A 145 0.35 -90.46 84.38
CA LEU A 145 0.12 -91.12 85.70
C LEU A 145 0.80 -92.50 85.78
N THR A 146 1.77 -92.69 86.67
CA THR A 146 1.58 -93.09 88.09
C THR A 146 1.01 -94.50 88.29
N GLU A 147 0.34 -95.11 87.31
CA GLU A 147 -0.10 -96.51 87.35
C GLU A 147 1.08 -97.47 87.31
N SER A 148 2.08 -97.22 86.45
CA SER A 148 3.35 -97.97 86.43
C SER A 148 4.09 -97.92 87.79
N LEU A 149 4.12 -96.75 88.44
CA LEU A 149 4.71 -96.58 89.77
C LEU A 149 3.91 -97.28 90.88
N ARG A 150 2.58 -97.33 90.74
CA ARG A 150 1.71 -98.09 91.65
C ARG A 150 1.87 -99.60 91.47
N GLN A 151 1.95 -100.10 90.24
CA GLN A 151 2.18 -101.52 89.95
C GLN A 151 3.54 -102.00 90.50
N LEU A 152 4.60 -101.20 90.34
CA LEU A 152 5.89 -101.47 90.98
C LEU A 152 5.79 -101.45 92.52
N SER A 153 5.05 -100.52 93.11
CA SER A 153 4.82 -100.48 94.56
C SER A 153 4.03 -101.68 95.09
N GLU A 154 3.06 -102.19 94.33
CA GLU A 154 2.26 -103.37 94.70
C GLU A 154 3.06 -104.67 94.52
N GLN A 155 3.91 -104.78 93.49
CA GLN A 155 4.85 -105.90 93.32
C GLN A 155 5.92 -105.96 94.43
N ILE A 156 6.49 -104.83 94.83
CA ILE A 156 7.51 -104.79 95.91
C ILE A 156 6.90 -105.22 97.25
N ASN A 157 5.68 -104.77 97.59
CA ASN A 157 4.99 -105.23 98.81
C ASN A 157 4.61 -106.72 98.76
N GLY A 158 4.35 -107.28 97.58
CA GLY A 158 4.03 -108.70 97.41
C GLY A 158 5.17 -109.65 97.79
N MET A 159 6.44 -109.24 97.62
CA MET A 159 7.61 -110.09 97.89
C MET A 159 8.18 -109.99 99.32
N VAL A 160 7.66 -109.08 100.16
CA VAL A 160 8.16 -108.86 101.53
C VAL A 160 7.45 -109.74 102.58
N ASN A 161 6.34 -110.40 102.23
CA ASN A 161 5.51 -111.18 103.15
C ASN A 161 5.58 -112.71 102.92
N GLN A 162 6.64 -113.37 103.39
CA GLN A 162 6.56 -114.33 104.52
C GLN A 162 7.95 -114.94 104.88
N PRO A 163 8.14 -115.47 106.10
CA PRO A 163 9.44 -115.40 106.78
C PRO A 163 10.30 -116.68 106.73
N ALA A 164 11.55 -116.53 107.19
CA ALA A 164 12.48 -117.63 107.39
C ALA A 164 12.24 -118.40 108.70
N THR A 165 12.46 -119.72 108.66
CA THR A 165 12.67 -120.57 109.85
C THR A 165 13.86 -121.50 109.54
N TYR A 166 15.08 -121.22 110.01
CA TYR A 166 15.66 -121.46 111.36
C TYR A 166 15.99 -122.92 111.71
N VAL A 167 17.29 -123.17 111.92
CA VAL A 167 17.91 -124.11 112.88
C VAL A 167 17.80 -125.63 112.65
N ASN A 168 18.90 -126.19 112.12
CA ASN A 168 19.78 -127.19 112.75
C ASN A 168 19.15 -128.29 113.66
N GLY A 169 19.29 -129.56 113.28
CA GLY A 169 18.93 -130.74 114.10
C GLY A 169 19.51 -132.04 113.54
N GLU A 170 19.97 -132.93 114.40
CA GLU A 170 20.79 -134.10 114.04
C GLU A 170 19.98 -135.38 113.69
N ASN A 171 20.69 -136.33 113.05
CA ASN A 171 20.50 -137.80 113.17
C ASN A 171 19.23 -138.50 112.62
N ALA A 172 19.41 -139.06 111.41
CA ALA A 172 19.35 -140.51 111.12
C ALA A 172 18.09 -141.17 110.46
N THR A 173 18.41 -142.13 109.58
CA THR A 173 17.59 -143.25 109.04
C THR A 173 16.33 -142.98 108.20
N SER A 174 16.45 -143.05 106.85
CA SER A 174 15.94 -144.19 106.04
C SER A 174 16.05 -143.93 104.51
N PRO A 175 16.15 -144.96 103.64
CA PRO A 175 16.46 -144.79 102.22
C PRO A 175 15.22 -144.73 101.30
N THR A 176 14.52 -143.58 101.27
CA THR A 176 13.36 -143.37 100.36
C THR A 176 13.43 -142.05 99.56
N ASP A 177 14.29 -141.11 99.96
CA ASP A 177 14.25 -139.69 99.57
C ASP A 177 14.80 -139.37 98.15
N MET A 178 15.60 -140.26 97.58
CA MET A 178 16.30 -140.04 96.29
C MET A 178 15.39 -139.80 95.08
N LYS A 179 14.11 -140.20 95.13
CA LYS A 179 13.23 -140.22 93.96
C LYS A 179 12.43 -138.92 93.75
N GLU A 180 12.04 -138.24 94.83
CA GLU A 180 11.28 -136.98 94.74
C GLU A 180 12.19 -135.78 94.42
N MET A 181 13.45 -135.82 94.88
CA MET A 181 14.46 -134.84 94.46
C MET A 181 14.69 -134.89 92.95
N ALA A 182 14.77 -136.08 92.35
CA ALA A 182 14.97 -136.24 90.92
C ALA A 182 13.80 -135.66 90.09
N THR A 183 12.54 -135.86 90.50
CA THR A 183 11.39 -135.26 89.81
C THR A 183 11.36 -133.75 89.98
N ARG A 184 11.64 -133.21 91.18
CA ARG A 184 11.73 -131.76 91.39
C ARG A 184 12.81 -131.09 90.55
N TYR A 185 13.99 -131.69 90.41
CA TYR A 185 15.03 -131.15 89.52
C TYR A 185 14.60 -131.18 88.05
N GLN A 186 13.89 -132.23 87.61
CA GLN A 186 13.38 -132.31 86.24
C GLN A 186 12.26 -131.29 85.96
N GLU A 187 11.35 -131.08 86.92
CA GLU A 187 10.30 -130.06 86.85
C GLU A 187 10.89 -128.64 86.87
N LEU A 188 11.89 -128.38 87.72
CA LEU A 188 12.59 -127.10 87.78
C LEU A 188 13.36 -126.82 86.48
N ALA A 189 13.98 -127.84 85.87
CA ALA A 189 14.63 -127.71 84.57
C ALA A 189 13.62 -127.38 83.45
N VAL A 190 12.47 -128.05 83.40
CA VAL A 190 11.42 -127.75 82.41
C VAL A 190 10.81 -126.36 82.64
N ALA A 191 10.62 -125.93 83.88
CA ALA A 191 10.18 -124.58 84.22
C ALA A 191 11.23 -123.52 83.83
N LEU A 192 12.52 -123.81 84.03
CA LEU A 192 13.63 -122.95 83.62
C LEU A 192 13.74 -122.87 82.09
N ASP A 193 13.60 -123.97 81.36
CA ASP A 193 13.60 -124.00 79.89
C ASP A 193 12.37 -123.30 79.31
N SER A 194 11.20 -123.45 79.93
CA SER A 194 10.00 -122.67 79.61
C SER A 194 10.23 -121.18 79.83
N SER A 195 10.81 -120.79 80.98
CA SER A 195 11.16 -119.40 81.30
C SER A 195 12.20 -118.83 80.32
N ASN A 196 13.20 -119.62 79.94
CA ASN A 196 14.19 -119.28 78.92
C ASN A 196 13.55 -119.12 77.52
N LEU A 197 12.55 -119.94 77.19
CA LEU A 197 11.80 -119.82 75.93
C LEU A 197 10.94 -118.55 75.92
N THR A 198 10.20 -118.26 77.00
CA THR A 198 9.42 -117.02 77.12
C THR A 198 10.33 -115.78 77.16
N ASN A 199 11.48 -115.83 77.83
CA ASN A 199 12.45 -114.73 77.83
C ASN A 199 13.06 -114.52 76.44
N LYS A 200 13.30 -115.58 75.66
CA LYS A 200 13.70 -115.46 74.24
C LYS A 200 12.59 -114.82 73.40
N GLN A 201 11.35 -115.27 73.55
CA GLN A 201 10.20 -114.71 72.83
C GLN A 201 9.92 -113.24 73.19
N LEU A 202 10.07 -112.86 74.46
CA LEU A 202 9.99 -111.47 74.90
C LEU A 202 11.18 -110.66 74.38
N SER A 203 12.39 -111.22 74.35
CA SER A 203 13.57 -110.54 73.78
C SER A 203 13.41 -110.30 72.28
N THR A 204 12.92 -111.28 71.49
CA THR A 204 12.64 -111.06 70.07
C THR A 204 11.50 -110.06 69.88
N LYS A 205 10.44 -110.11 70.71
CA LYS A 205 9.34 -109.13 70.65
C LYS A 205 9.81 -107.71 71.03
N ILE A 206 10.75 -107.56 71.95
CA ILE A 206 11.39 -106.28 72.28
C ILE A 206 12.25 -105.79 71.11
N GLU A 207 13.04 -106.67 70.47
CA GLU A 207 13.87 -106.26 69.33
C GLU A 207 13.02 -105.91 68.09
N GLU A 208 11.96 -106.67 67.82
CA GLU A 208 10.93 -106.33 66.81
C GLU A 208 10.30 -104.96 67.10
N LEU A 209 9.95 -104.66 68.36
CA LEU A 209 9.36 -103.37 68.74
C LEU A 209 10.37 -102.22 68.68
N LYS A 210 11.66 -102.44 69.01
CA LYS A 210 12.72 -101.46 68.76
C LYS A 210 12.85 -101.17 67.26
N GLN A 211 12.96 -102.21 66.44
CA GLN A 211 13.11 -102.07 65.00
C GLN A 211 11.89 -101.34 64.40
N GLN A 212 10.67 -101.70 64.80
CA GLN A 212 9.45 -100.99 64.37
C GLN A 212 9.43 -99.52 64.81
N ASN A 213 9.94 -99.20 66.00
CA ASN A 213 10.02 -97.82 66.49
C ASN A 213 11.13 -97.03 65.78
N GLU A 214 12.26 -97.65 65.47
CA GLU A 214 13.35 -97.07 64.67
C GLU A 214 12.93 -96.86 63.21
N GLU A 215 12.22 -97.81 62.60
CA GLU A 215 11.62 -97.69 61.28
C GLU A 215 10.56 -96.56 61.25
N ALA A 216 9.71 -96.46 62.27
CA ALA A 216 8.72 -95.38 62.39
C ALA A 216 9.38 -94.00 62.62
N MET A 217 10.44 -93.92 63.44
CA MET A 217 11.21 -92.70 63.65
C MET A 217 11.92 -92.25 62.36
N ASN A 218 12.54 -93.18 61.64
CA ASN A 218 13.15 -92.90 60.34
C ASN A 218 12.11 -92.45 59.30
N GLN A 219 10.93 -93.10 59.25
CA GLN A 219 9.81 -92.67 58.39
C GLN A 219 9.40 -91.24 58.73
N LEU A 220 9.10 -90.94 60.01
CA LEU A 220 8.72 -89.61 60.48
C LEU A 220 9.77 -88.54 60.12
N GLU A 221 11.07 -88.85 60.25
CA GLU A 221 12.13 -87.90 59.89
C GLU A 221 12.27 -87.72 58.36
N THR A 222 12.04 -88.77 57.56
CA THR A 222 11.97 -88.62 56.09
C THR A 222 10.75 -87.83 55.63
N GLU A 223 9.59 -88.02 56.27
CA GLU A 223 8.39 -87.22 56.01
C GLU A 223 8.57 -85.76 56.43
N LYS A 224 9.17 -85.49 57.59
CA LYS A 224 9.51 -84.13 58.04
C LYS A 224 10.44 -83.44 57.04
N LYS A 225 11.53 -84.09 56.62
CA LYS A 225 12.46 -83.56 55.61
C LYS A 225 11.77 -83.38 54.24
N GLY A 226 10.84 -84.28 53.88
CA GLY A 226 10.02 -84.17 52.68
C GLY A 226 9.07 -82.97 52.72
N PHE A 227 8.40 -82.73 53.84
CA PHE A 227 7.53 -81.58 54.07
C PHE A 227 8.33 -80.27 54.06
N GLU A 228 9.44 -80.21 54.80
CA GLU A 228 10.31 -79.04 54.86
C GLU A 228 10.91 -78.68 53.49
N GLN A 229 11.25 -79.68 52.67
CA GLN A 229 11.67 -79.45 51.28
C GLN A 229 10.52 -78.97 50.38
N ARG A 230 9.30 -79.49 50.53
CA ARG A 230 8.11 -79.03 49.77
C ARG A 230 7.78 -77.59 50.14
N PHE A 231 7.66 -77.27 51.43
CA PHE A 231 7.43 -75.92 51.94
C PHE A 231 8.51 -74.94 51.46
N SER A 232 9.79 -75.34 51.47
CA SER A 232 10.88 -74.51 50.95
C SER A 232 10.75 -74.22 49.45
N LYS A 233 10.31 -75.20 48.66
CA LYS A 233 10.06 -75.04 47.21
C LYS A 233 8.85 -74.14 46.94
N GLU A 234 7.75 -74.32 47.67
CA GLU A 234 6.56 -73.48 47.58
C GLU A 234 6.86 -72.03 48.00
N GLN A 235 7.62 -71.85 49.09
CA GLN A 235 8.05 -70.53 49.56
C GLN A 235 9.05 -69.86 48.58
N ALA A 236 9.84 -70.63 47.82
CA ALA A 236 10.68 -70.10 46.74
C ALA A 236 9.84 -69.66 45.54
N ALA A 237 8.90 -70.50 45.08
CA ALA A 237 8.01 -70.19 43.97
C ALA A 237 7.12 -68.96 44.25
N LEU A 238 6.62 -68.81 45.49
CA LEU A 238 5.86 -67.63 45.91
C LEU A 238 6.72 -66.35 45.93
N ARG A 239 8.02 -66.43 46.29
CA ARG A 239 8.95 -65.30 46.19
C ARG A 239 9.24 -64.93 44.73
N GLU A 240 9.42 -65.92 43.86
CA GLU A 240 9.63 -65.69 42.42
C GLU A 240 8.39 -65.04 41.79
N GLN A 241 7.19 -65.55 42.08
CA GLN A 241 5.94 -64.96 41.62
C GLN A 241 5.75 -63.52 42.13
N LEU A 242 6.08 -63.24 43.40
CA LEU A 242 6.05 -61.88 43.95
C LEU A 242 7.06 -60.96 43.24
N GLN A 243 8.28 -61.44 42.95
CA GLN A 243 9.30 -60.68 42.23
C GLN A 243 8.85 -60.34 40.79
N VAL A 244 8.23 -61.30 40.09
CA VAL A 244 7.64 -61.07 38.76
C VAL A 244 6.52 -60.03 38.85
N HIS A 245 5.60 -60.15 39.81
CA HIS A 245 4.52 -59.17 39.99
C HIS A 245 5.04 -57.76 40.30
N ILE A 246 6.08 -57.63 41.14
CA ILE A 246 6.75 -56.34 41.41
C ILE A 246 7.34 -55.75 40.12
N GLN A 247 7.99 -56.57 39.29
CA GLN A 247 8.55 -56.13 38.01
C GLN A 247 7.45 -55.72 37.00
N THR A 248 6.36 -56.50 36.90
CA THR A 248 5.20 -56.17 36.06
C THR A 248 4.53 -54.87 36.50
N ILE A 249 4.33 -54.65 37.81
CA ILE A 249 3.80 -53.40 38.35
C ILE A 249 4.74 -52.23 38.04
N GLY A 250 6.07 -52.44 38.17
CA GLY A 250 7.08 -51.45 37.79
C GLY A 250 6.94 -51.00 36.34
N ILE A 251 6.90 -51.96 35.40
CA ILE A 251 6.74 -51.70 33.96
C ILE A 251 5.44 -50.94 33.68
N LEU A 252 4.30 -51.41 34.22
CA LEU A 252 3.00 -50.76 34.04
C LEU A 252 2.94 -49.33 34.62
N VAL A 253 3.70 -49.06 35.69
CA VAL A 253 3.81 -47.71 36.27
C VAL A 253 4.68 -46.79 35.41
N SER A 254 5.80 -47.28 34.85
CA SER A 254 6.59 -46.51 33.86
C SER A 254 5.80 -46.23 32.59
N GLU A 255 5.19 -47.25 31.98
CA GLU A 255 4.36 -47.10 30.77
C GLU A 255 3.21 -46.12 31.01
N LYS A 256 2.52 -46.20 32.14
CA LYS A 256 1.46 -45.24 32.51
C LYS A 256 2.01 -43.81 32.64
N SER A 257 3.19 -43.63 33.23
CA SER A 257 3.83 -42.32 33.39
C SER A 257 4.25 -41.72 32.04
N GLU A 258 4.83 -42.53 31.17
CA GLU A 258 5.23 -42.15 29.80
C GLU A 258 4.01 -41.81 28.94
N LEU A 259 2.97 -42.66 28.95
CA LEU A 259 1.70 -42.40 28.26
C LEU A 259 0.98 -41.16 28.78
N GLN A 260 0.98 -40.93 30.10
CA GLN A 260 0.40 -39.72 30.69
C GLN A 260 1.19 -38.45 30.30
N THR A 261 2.50 -38.55 30.19
CA THR A 261 3.37 -37.44 29.72
C THR A 261 3.17 -37.17 28.22
N ALA A 262 3.10 -38.21 27.39
CA ALA A 262 2.81 -38.11 25.96
C ALA A 262 1.40 -37.55 25.70
N LEU A 263 0.41 -37.95 26.51
CA LEU A 263 -0.96 -37.40 26.46
C LEU A 263 -0.98 -35.91 26.83
N ALA A 264 -0.26 -35.50 27.89
CA ALA A 264 -0.15 -34.09 28.27
C ALA A 264 0.52 -33.24 27.17
N HIS A 265 1.61 -33.75 26.57
CA HIS A 265 2.30 -33.08 25.46
C HIS A 265 1.43 -32.96 24.21
N THR A 266 0.75 -34.04 23.79
CA THR A 266 -0.13 -34.02 22.62
C THR A 266 -1.38 -33.15 22.83
N GLN A 267 -1.97 -33.14 24.02
CA GLN A 267 -3.03 -32.17 24.36
C GLN A 267 -2.55 -30.72 24.28
N GLN A 268 -1.34 -30.43 24.75
CA GLN A 268 -0.80 -29.07 24.70
C GLN A 268 -0.49 -28.63 23.26
N ALA A 269 0.08 -29.51 22.45
CA ALA A 269 0.29 -29.28 21.02
C ALA A 269 -1.05 -29.05 20.28
N ALA A 270 -2.09 -29.82 20.62
CA ALA A 270 -3.43 -29.63 20.06
C ALA A 270 -4.04 -28.27 20.43
N ARG A 271 -3.90 -27.81 21.69
CA ARG A 271 -4.33 -26.46 22.11
C ARG A 271 -3.58 -25.35 21.37
N GLN A 272 -2.27 -25.50 21.18
CA GLN A 272 -1.47 -24.54 20.40
C GLN A 272 -1.93 -24.49 18.93
N LYS A 273 -2.19 -25.65 18.31
CA LYS A 273 -2.70 -25.73 16.92
C LYS A 273 -4.13 -25.21 16.77
N ALA A 274 -4.98 -25.32 17.79
CA ALA A 274 -6.28 -24.66 17.81
C ALA A 274 -6.13 -23.13 17.82
N GLY A 275 -5.29 -22.58 18.70
CA GLY A 275 -4.99 -21.14 18.73
C GLY A 275 -4.40 -20.62 17.42
N GLU A 276 -3.45 -21.34 16.81
CA GLU A 276 -2.93 -21.01 15.47
C GLU A 276 -4.03 -21.00 14.38
N ALA A 277 -5.01 -21.90 14.46
CA ALA A 277 -6.13 -21.96 13.52
C ALA A 277 -7.12 -20.79 13.71
N GLU A 278 -7.40 -20.39 14.95
CA GLU A 278 -8.21 -19.21 15.27
C GLU A 278 -7.53 -17.93 14.78
N ASP A 279 -6.23 -17.80 14.99
CA ASP A 279 -5.40 -16.67 14.52
C ASP A 279 -5.41 -16.58 12.99
N LEU A 280 -5.31 -17.72 12.29
CA LEU A 280 -5.41 -17.80 10.83
C LEU A 280 -6.84 -17.49 10.33
N ALA A 281 -7.88 -17.89 11.06
CA ALA A 281 -9.27 -17.57 10.73
C ALA A 281 -9.56 -16.07 10.87
N ALA A 282 -9.07 -15.42 11.93
CA ALA A 282 -9.18 -13.98 12.13
C ALA A 282 -8.44 -13.19 11.02
N ARG A 283 -7.23 -13.62 10.66
CA ARG A 283 -6.47 -13.04 9.52
C ARG A 283 -7.19 -13.25 8.19
N LEU A 284 -7.84 -14.39 7.97
CA LEU A 284 -8.66 -14.66 6.78
C LEU A 284 -9.91 -13.76 6.74
N GLN A 285 -10.58 -13.55 7.87
CA GLN A 285 -11.74 -12.65 7.97
C GLN A 285 -11.34 -11.19 7.67
N SER A 286 -10.25 -10.70 8.26
CA SER A 286 -9.70 -9.37 7.94
C SER A 286 -9.32 -9.25 6.46
N SER A 287 -8.70 -10.30 5.88
CA SER A 287 -8.40 -10.32 4.44
C SER A 287 -9.66 -10.33 3.56
N ARG A 288 -10.76 -10.95 3.99
CA ARG A 288 -12.06 -10.93 3.27
C ARG A 288 -12.71 -9.56 3.34
N GLN A 289 -12.72 -8.91 4.51
CA GLN A 289 -13.21 -7.55 4.66
C GLN A 289 -12.44 -6.58 3.73
N ARG A 290 -11.10 -6.63 3.76
CA ARG A 290 -10.26 -5.80 2.88
C ARG A 290 -10.50 -6.08 1.39
N ILE A 291 -10.84 -7.31 1.00
CA ILE A 291 -11.25 -7.60 -0.38
C ILE A 291 -12.57 -6.88 -0.70
N SER A 292 -13.58 -6.95 0.15
CA SER A 292 -14.87 -6.26 -0.09
C SER A 292 -14.75 -4.72 -0.11
N GLU A 293 -13.83 -4.15 0.67
CA GLU A 293 -13.49 -2.71 0.62
C GLU A 293 -12.81 -2.33 -0.71
N VAL A 294 -11.91 -3.18 -1.22
CA VAL A 294 -11.27 -3.02 -2.53
C VAL A 294 -12.27 -3.23 -3.67
N GLU A 295 -13.22 -4.16 -3.56
CA GLU A 295 -14.28 -4.37 -4.55
C GLU A 295 -15.25 -3.17 -4.60
N HIS A 296 -15.62 -2.60 -3.44
CA HIS A 296 -16.44 -1.38 -3.37
C HIS A 296 -15.73 -0.16 -3.96
N THR A 297 -14.45 0.04 -3.65
CA THR A 297 -13.67 1.16 -4.22
C THR A 297 -13.42 0.98 -5.71
N LEU A 298 -13.16 -0.23 -6.20
CA LEU A 298 -13.06 -0.54 -7.62
C LEU A 298 -14.39 -0.27 -8.37
N ALA A 299 -15.52 -0.63 -7.76
CA ALA A 299 -16.84 -0.32 -8.32
C ALA A 299 -17.08 1.19 -8.41
N SER A 300 -16.76 1.93 -7.35
CA SER A 300 -16.83 3.41 -7.33
C SER A 300 -15.96 4.02 -8.43
N LEU A 301 -14.68 3.66 -8.50
CA LEU A 301 -13.75 4.13 -9.52
C LEU A 301 -14.21 3.78 -10.95
N SER A 302 -14.80 2.58 -11.17
CA SER A 302 -15.39 2.23 -12.47
C SER A 302 -16.58 3.11 -12.85
N THR A 303 -17.41 3.52 -11.88
CA THR A 303 -18.49 4.48 -12.16
C THR A 303 -17.96 5.89 -12.43
N GLN A 304 -16.93 6.32 -11.71
CA GLN A 304 -16.27 7.61 -11.91
C GLN A 304 -15.56 7.68 -13.26
N GLN A 305 -14.82 6.64 -13.67
CA GLN A 305 -14.22 6.50 -15.00
C GLN A 305 -15.28 6.61 -16.10
N LYS A 306 -16.41 5.91 -15.96
CA LYS A 306 -17.53 6.00 -16.92
C LYS A 306 -18.19 7.37 -16.98
N GLN A 307 -17.97 8.23 -15.98
CA GLN A 307 -18.43 9.62 -15.96
C GLN A 307 -17.38 10.56 -16.56
N THR A 308 -16.09 10.42 -16.24
CA THR A 308 -15.01 11.22 -16.87
C THR A 308 -14.86 10.90 -18.35
N GLU A 309 -15.04 9.64 -18.77
CA GLU A 309 -15.10 9.27 -20.18
C GLU A 309 -16.25 9.93 -20.94
N LYS A 310 -17.41 10.13 -20.31
CA LYS A 310 -18.54 10.87 -20.92
C LYS A 310 -18.19 12.34 -21.05
N HIS A 311 -17.68 12.94 -19.98
CA HIS A 311 -17.28 14.34 -19.99
C HIS A 311 -16.17 14.64 -21.01
N ASN A 312 -15.17 13.77 -21.14
CA ASN A 312 -14.15 13.87 -22.19
C ASN A 312 -14.74 13.74 -23.61
N LYS A 313 -15.78 12.92 -23.81
CA LYS A 313 -16.54 12.81 -25.07
C LYS A 313 -17.46 14.01 -25.33
N GLU A 314 -17.77 14.81 -24.31
CA GLU A 314 -18.50 16.08 -24.42
C GLU A 314 -17.53 17.23 -24.75
N LEU A 315 -16.47 17.40 -23.95
CA LEU A 315 -15.37 18.35 -24.20
C LEU A 315 -14.73 18.19 -25.59
N ALA A 316 -14.57 16.96 -26.08
CA ALA A 316 -14.06 16.71 -27.43
C ALA A 316 -15.00 17.27 -28.53
N LYS A 317 -16.33 17.18 -28.34
CA LYS A 317 -17.31 17.76 -29.26
C LYS A 317 -17.33 19.28 -29.16
N GLU A 318 -17.26 19.83 -27.94
CA GLU A 318 -17.20 21.28 -27.73
C GLU A 318 -15.94 21.88 -28.37
N ARG A 319 -14.78 21.25 -28.18
CA ARG A 319 -13.52 21.60 -28.87
C ARG A 319 -13.68 21.62 -30.38
N ASP A 320 -14.30 20.60 -30.97
CA ASP A 320 -14.41 20.50 -32.43
C ASP A 320 -15.51 21.40 -33.01
N ASN A 321 -16.57 21.69 -32.25
CA ASN A 321 -17.53 22.77 -32.55
C ASN A 321 -16.85 24.15 -32.51
N LEU A 322 -16.04 24.44 -31.48
CA LEU A 322 -15.31 25.70 -31.35
C LEU A 322 -14.28 25.88 -32.47
N LYS A 323 -13.57 24.82 -32.89
CA LYS A 323 -12.71 24.88 -34.09
C LYS A 323 -13.49 25.23 -35.35
N LEU A 324 -14.68 24.65 -35.53
CA LEU A 324 -15.53 24.95 -36.67
C LEU A 324 -16.01 26.41 -36.65
N GLU A 325 -16.32 26.95 -35.46
CA GLU A 325 -16.71 28.36 -35.33
C GLU A 325 -15.55 29.33 -35.57
N VAL A 326 -14.36 29.04 -35.02
CA VAL A 326 -13.14 29.80 -35.30
C VAL A 326 -12.79 29.79 -36.78
N TYR A 327 -13.00 28.66 -37.48
CA TYR A 327 -12.81 28.58 -38.94
C TYR A 327 -13.78 29.49 -39.70
N LYS A 328 -15.09 29.47 -39.38
CA LYS A 328 -16.07 30.40 -39.97
C LYS A 328 -15.69 31.86 -39.69
N GLN A 329 -15.30 32.16 -38.45
CA GLN A 329 -15.01 33.52 -38.01
C GLN A 329 -13.73 34.07 -38.67
N SER A 330 -12.70 33.23 -38.87
CA SER A 330 -11.52 33.57 -39.69
C SER A 330 -11.94 33.91 -41.12
N LYS A 331 -12.74 33.05 -41.77
CA LYS A 331 -13.24 33.29 -43.13
C LYS A 331 -14.05 34.60 -43.24
N SER A 332 -14.93 34.90 -42.28
CA SER A 332 -15.62 36.20 -42.26
C SER A 332 -14.68 37.38 -41.99
N SER A 333 -13.61 37.19 -41.22
CA SER A 333 -12.58 38.22 -41.00
C SER A 333 -11.77 38.48 -42.27
N GLU A 334 -11.46 37.44 -43.04
CA GLU A 334 -10.80 37.54 -44.35
C GLU A 334 -11.69 38.27 -45.37
N GLU A 335 -12.98 37.92 -45.44
CA GLU A 335 -13.97 38.60 -46.29
C GLU A 335 -14.13 40.09 -45.91
N LEU A 336 -14.23 40.40 -44.61
CA LEU A 336 -14.30 41.79 -44.12
C LEU A 336 -12.99 42.57 -44.36
N LYS A 337 -11.81 41.93 -44.25
CA LYS A 337 -10.52 42.53 -44.60
C LYS A 337 -10.45 42.86 -46.09
N GLN A 338 -10.94 41.97 -46.96
CA GLN A 338 -11.00 42.23 -48.40
C GLN A 338 -11.92 43.44 -48.68
N GLN A 339 -13.15 43.44 -48.17
CA GLN A 339 -14.08 44.57 -48.34
C GLN A 339 -13.49 45.89 -47.84
N ASN A 340 -12.80 45.89 -46.70
CA ASN A 340 -12.14 47.09 -46.17
C ASN A 340 -10.97 47.55 -47.05
N SER A 341 -10.21 46.62 -47.65
CA SER A 341 -9.15 46.96 -48.62
C SER A 341 -9.72 47.59 -49.92
N GLU A 342 -10.83 47.05 -50.44
CA GLU A 342 -11.53 47.60 -51.62
C GLU A 342 -12.12 49.00 -51.34
N LEU A 343 -12.70 49.21 -50.15
CA LEU A 343 -13.20 50.53 -49.72
C LEU A 343 -12.05 51.52 -49.51
N SER A 344 -10.91 51.07 -48.96
CA SER A 344 -9.71 51.88 -48.78
C SER A 344 -9.03 52.24 -50.11
N GLU A 345 -9.19 51.43 -51.16
CA GLU A 345 -8.75 51.77 -52.52
C GLU A 345 -9.70 52.77 -53.19
N LYS A 346 -11.03 52.54 -53.13
CA LYS A 346 -12.04 53.50 -53.61
C LYS A 346 -11.89 54.88 -52.96
N LEU A 347 -11.66 54.93 -51.65
CA LEU A 347 -11.41 56.19 -50.93
C LEU A 347 -10.11 56.89 -51.41
N ARG A 348 -9.05 56.14 -51.71
CA ARG A 348 -7.81 56.71 -52.27
C ARG A 348 -8.01 57.27 -53.68
N SER A 349 -8.81 56.60 -54.52
CA SER A 349 -9.22 57.13 -55.84
C SER A 349 -9.94 58.47 -55.68
N LEU A 350 -11.00 58.51 -54.87
CA LEU A 350 -11.78 59.73 -54.62
C LEU A 350 -10.95 60.88 -54.01
N ILE A 351 -9.97 60.58 -53.14
CA ILE A 351 -9.04 61.59 -52.62
C ILE A 351 -8.14 62.14 -53.73
N SER A 352 -7.66 61.29 -54.65
CA SER A 352 -6.83 61.73 -55.79
C SER A 352 -7.64 62.52 -56.84
N GLU A 353 -8.88 62.12 -57.10
CA GLU A 353 -9.81 62.87 -57.96
C GLU A 353 -10.13 64.24 -57.35
N ASN A 354 -10.40 64.29 -56.04
CA ASN A 354 -10.66 65.53 -55.32
C ASN A 354 -9.43 66.46 -55.27
N SER A 355 -8.20 65.92 -55.22
CA SER A 355 -6.99 66.73 -55.30
C SER A 355 -6.72 67.25 -56.72
N ALA A 356 -7.01 66.46 -57.76
CA ALA A 356 -6.96 66.91 -59.15
C ALA A 356 -7.97 68.05 -59.41
N MET A 357 -9.23 67.88 -59.00
CA MET A 357 -10.26 68.92 -59.11
C MET A 357 -9.90 70.20 -58.35
N LYS A 358 -9.22 70.10 -57.19
CA LYS A 358 -8.72 71.28 -56.46
C LYS A 358 -7.64 72.03 -57.23
N LEU A 359 -6.69 71.31 -57.84
CA LEU A 359 -5.66 71.93 -58.69
C LEU A 359 -6.26 72.58 -59.94
N GLU A 360 -7.28 71.98 -60.53
CA GLU A 360 -8.04 72.54 -61.66
C GLU A 360 -8.82 73.81 -61.27
N VAL A 361 -9.51 73.80 -60.11
CA VAL A 361 -10.18 74.98 -59.55
C VAL A 361 -9.18 76.09 -59.23
N GLU A 362 -8.01 75.77 -58.68
CA GLU A 362 -6.94 76.74 -58.45
C GLU A 362 -6.40 77.35 -59.76
N ASP A 363 -6.24 76.57 -60.82
CA ASP A 363 -5.78 77.03 -62.13
C ASP A 363 -6.84 77.88 -62.84
N LEU A 364 -8.12 77.52 -62.71
CA LEU A 364 -9.25 78.35 -63.14
C LEU A 364 -9.33 79.67 -62.34
N HIS A 365 -9.06 79.65 -61.03
CA HIS A 365 -9.05 80.88 -60.21
C HIS A 365 -7.91 81.82 -60.63
N LYS A 366 -6.70 81.29 -60.87
CA LYS A 366 -5.55 82.08 -61.36
C LYS A 366 -5.82 82.69 -62.75
N LYS A 367 -6.58 81.99 -63.61
CA LYS A 367 -7.06 82.54 -64.90
C LYS A 367 -8.12 83.64 -64.70
N LEU A 368 -9.04 83.46 -63.76
CA LEU A 368 -10.05 84.48 -63.42
C LEU A 368 -9.39 85.74 -62.86
N GLU A 369 -8.46 85.64 -61.91
CA GLU A 369 -7.68 86.77 -61.40
C GLU A 369 -6.93 87.50 -62.53
N MET A 370 -6.35 86.76 -63.48
CA MET A 370 -5.69 87.33 -64.66
C MET A 370 -6.67 88.06 -65.59
N ALA A 371 -7.86 87.48 -65.81
CA ALA A 371 -8.92 88.10 -66.61
C ALA A 371 -9.49 89.36 -65.93
N GLU A 372 -9.71 89.34 -64.62
CA GLU A 372 -10.14 90.49 -63.83
C GLU A 372 -9.07 91.60 -63.82
N LEU A 373 -7.79 91.26 -63.78
CA LEU A 373 -6.68 92.23 -63.93
C LEU A 373 -6.64 92.85 -65.34
N MET A 374 -6.85 92.06 -66.39
CA MET A 374 -6.97 92.58 -67.76
C MET A 374 -8.20 93.51 -67.88
N ILE A 375 -9.36 93.08 -67.40
CA ILE A 375 -10.59 93.90 -67.28
C ILE A 375 -10.29 95.22 -66.57
N GLN A 376 -9.59 95.18 -65.43
CA GLN A 376 -9.32 96.36 -64.63
C GLN A 376 -8.40 97.34 -65.39
N GLN A 377 -7.34 96.85 -66.01
CA GLN A 377 -6.46 97.65 -66.87
C GLN A 377 -7.24 98.28 -68.05
N PHE A 378 -8.06 97.50 -68.74
CA PHE A 378 -8.88 97.97 -69.86
C PHE A 378 -9.95 98.98 -69.44
N SER A 379 -10.62 98.77 -68.31
CA SER A 379 -11.60 99.72 -67.76
C SER A 379 -10.97 101.07 -67.35
N SER A 380 -9.67 101.07 -67.00
CA SER A 380 -8.92 102.27 -66.67
C SER A 380 -8.47 103.10 -67.91
N GLN A 381 -8.64 102.57 -69.13
CA GLN A 381 -8.30 103.25 -70.38
C GLN A 381 -9.55 103.45 -71.29
N PRO A 382 -10.42 104.43 -70.99
CA PRO A 382 -11.60 104.72 -71.80
C PRO A 382 -11.22 105.34 -73.15
N GLY A 383 -10.99 104.49 -74.17
CA GLY A 383 -10.70 104.97 -75.53
C GLY A 383 -10.47 103.92 -76.63
N VAL A 384 -10.26 102.64 -76.30
CA VAL A 384 -9.98 101.58 -77.31
C VAL A 384 -11.15 100.59 -77.41
N PRO A 385 -11.75 100.36 -78.59
CA PRO A 385 -12.95 99.53 -78.71
C PRO A 385 -12.71 98.02 -78.46
N ASP A 386 -11.51 97.52 -78.79
CA ASP A 386 -11.09 96.11 -78.57
C ASP A 386 -11.16 95.72 -77.08
N ALA A 387 -10.74 96.65 -76.21
CA ALA A 387 -10.82 96.52 -74.75
C ALA A 387 -12.26 96.26 -74.24
N THR A 388 -13.27 96.81 -74.92
CA THR A 388 -14.69 96.64 -74.54
C THR A 388 -15.20 95.25 -74.93
N GLN A 389 -14.69 94.67 -76.02
CA GLN A 389 -15.07 93.34 -76.49
C GLN A 389 -14.45 92.24 -75.62
N GLN A 390 -13.19 92.41 -75.19
CA GLN A 390 -12.50 91.49 -74.28
C GLN A 390 -13.14 91.48 -72.87
N LEU A 391 -13.54 92.65 -72.36
CA LEU A 391 -14.35 92.78 -71.14
C LEU A 391 -15.67 91.97 -71.23
N GLN A 392 -16.34 92.00 -72.38
CA GLN A 392 -17.61 91.30 -72.52
C GLN A 392 -17.43 89.76 -72.56
N MET A 393 -16.40 89.24 -73.24
CA MET A 393 -16.11 87.79 -73.22
C MET A 393 -15.86 87.28 -71.79
N ALA A 394 -15.09 87.99 -70.98
CA ALA A 394 -14.81 87.60 -69.60
C ALA A 394 -16.08 87.65 -68.69
N LEU A 395 -17.04 88.53 -68.98
CA LEU A 395 -18.35 88.52 -68.30
C LEU A 395 -19.21 87.32 -68.71
N GLU A 396 -19.13 86.90 -69.98
CA GLU A 396 -19.81 85.69 -70.50
C GLU A 396 -19.17 84.40 -69.93
N GLU A 397 -17.84 84.36 -69.80
CA GLU A 397 -17.12 83.28 -69.10
C GLU A 397 -17.52 83.19 -67.62
N ARG A 398 -17.57 84.32 -66.89
CA ARG A 398 -18.02 84.35 -65.49
C ARG A 398 -19.45 83.82 -65.33
N ALA A 399 -20.37 84.23 -66.21
CA ALA A 399 -21.75 83.73 -66.21
C ALA A 399 -21.82 82.21 -66.47
N SER A 400 -20.93 81.68 -67.31
CA SER A 400 -20.84 80.24 -67.57
C SER A 400 -20.35 79.43 -66.35
N LEU A 401 -19.44 80.00 -65.56
CA LEU A 401 -18.95 79.39 -64.31
C LEU A 401 -20.00 79.46 -63.19
N GLU A 402 -20.73 80.57 -63.07
CA GLU A 402 -21.87 80.68 -62.15
C GLU A 402 -22.96 79.64 -62.45
N ALA A 403 -23.24 79.37 -63.73
CA ALA A 403 -24.17 78.31 -64.15
C ALA A 403 -23.66 76.90 -63.81
N GLN A 404 -22.36 76.62 -63.97
CA GLN A 404 -21.77 75.32 -63.58
C GLN A 404 -21.82 75.10 -62.06
N ILE A 405 -21.55 76.14 -61.26
CA ILE A 405 -21.66 76.09 -59.80
C ILE A 405 -23.11 75.83 -59.38
N ALA A 406 -24.09 76.47 -60.03
CA ALA A 406 -25.51 76.20 -59.80
C ALA A 406 -25.88 74.73 -60.09
N GLN A 407 -25.44 74.20 -61.24
CA GLN A 407 -25.69 72.81 -61.63
C GLN A 407 -25.06 71.79 -60.66
N LEU A 408 -23.86 72.06 -60.14
CA LEU A 408 -23.22 71.23 -59.11
C LEU A 408 -23.93 71.34 -57.74
N SER A 409 -24.51 72.49 -57.41
CA SER A 409 -25.32 72.64 -56.19
C SER A 409 -26.63 71.86 -56.28
N GLU A 410 -27.25 71.81 -57.47
CA GLU A 410 -28.47 71.04 -57.71
C GLU A 410 -28.20 69.52 -57.62
N SER A 411 -27.11 69.03 -58.21
CA SER A 411 -26.77 67.59 -58.13
C SER A 411 -26.44 67.13 -56.71
N LEU A 412 -25.77 67.98 -55.91
CA LEU A 412 -25.59 67.74 -54.46
C LEU A 412 -26.93 67.67 -53.72
N GLN A 413 -27.88 68.55 -54.05
CA GLN A 413 -29.20 68.56 -53.43
C GLN A 413 -30.04 67.33 -53.83
N GLN A 414 -29.92 66.87 -55.08
CA GLN A 414 -30.53 65.62 -55.57
C GLN A 414 -29.97 64.40 -54.81
N LEU A 415 -28.64 64.27 -54.71
CA LEU A 415 -27.99 63.18 -53.94
C LEU A 415 -28.37 63.19 -52.45
N GLN A 416 -28.55 64.37 -51.86
CA GLN A 416 -29.05 64.48 -50.49
C GLN A 416 -30.49 63.94 -50.36
N VAL A 417 -31.38 64.29 -51.29
CA VAL A 417 -32.76 63.78 -51.32
C VAL A 417 -32.80 62.27 -51.54
N GLU A 418 -31.96 61.71 -52.42
CA GLU A 418 -31.86 60.26 -52.62
C GLU A 418 -31.42 59.54 -51.34
N ARG A 419 -30.38 60.05 -50.65
CA ARG A 419 -29.92 59.50 -49.38
C ARG A 419 -31.02 59.51 -48.32
N ASP A 420 -31.80 60.59 -48.23
CA ASP A 420 -32.91 60.67 -47.28
C ASP A 420 -34.07 59.73 -47.65
N GLN A 421 -34.33 59.49 -48.94
CA GLN A 421 -35.27 58.43 -49.37
C GLN A 421 -34.78 57.01 -49.03
N TYR A 422 -33.48 56.71 -49.15
CA TYR A 422 -32.95 55.41 -48.74
C TYR A 422 -33.06 55.19 -47.22
N VAL A 423 -32.84 56.24 -46.42
CA VAL A 423 -33.02 56.20 -44.96
C VAL A 423 -34.49 55.97 -44.56
N LEU A 424 -35.46 56.42 -45.37
CA LEU A 424 -36.87 56.10 -45.16
C LEU A 424 -37.20 54.64 -45.50
N LYS A 425 -36.77 54.15 -46.68
CA LYS A 425 -36.99 52.74 -47.10
C LYS A 425 -36.45 51.73 -46.08
N LEU A 426 -35.26 51.96 -45.54
CA LEU A 426 -34.66 51.10 -44.51
C LEU A 426 -35.47 51.08 -43.19
N LYS A 427 -36.22 52.14 -42.87
CA LYS A 427 -37.14 52.16 -41.73
C LYS A 427 -38.42 51.39 -42.03
N GLU A 428 -39.01 51.59 -43.21
CA GLU A 428 -40.19 50.85 -43.67
C GLU A 428 -39.93 49.34 -43.70
N GLU A 429 -38.79 48.91 -44.25
CA GLU A 429 -38.34 47.51 -44.21
C GLU A 429 -38.13 47.01 -42.77
N GLY A 430 -37.52 47.82 -41.90
CA GLY A 430 -37.35 47.50 -40.48
C GLY A 430 -38.68 47.27 -39.74
N GLU A 431 -39.68 48.13 -39.98
CA GLU A 431 -41.03 47.99 -39.42
C GLU A 431 -41.73 46.73 -39.94
N ILE A 432 -41.58 46.40 -41.24
CA ILE A 432 -42.13 45.16 -41.83
C ILE A 432 -41.49 43.93 -41.18
N TRP A 433 -40.17 43.92 -40.97
CA TRP A 433 -39.50 42.82 -40.26
C TRP A 433 -39.93 42.72 -38.79
N GLN A 434 -40.11 43.86 -38.10
CA GLN A 434 -40.60 43.89 -36.72
C GLN A 434 -42.02 43.31 -36.61
N GLN A 435 -42.94 43.68 -37.50
CA GLN A 435 -44.29 43.10 -37.60
C GLN A 435 -44.24 41.60 -37.90
N ARG A 436 -43.33 41.16 -38.78
CA ARG A 436 -43.15 39.74 -39.12
C ARG A 436 -42.71 38.91 -37.91
N VAL A 437 -41.80 39.44 -37.09
CA VAL A 437 -41.35 38.81 -35.84
C VAL A 437 -42.47 38.77 -34.80
N GLN A 438 -43.24 39.86 -34.66
CA GLN A 438 -44.39 39.91 -33.75
C GLN A 438 -45.43 38.85 -34.10
N LEU A 439 -45.86 38.77 -35.37
CA LEU A 439 -46.83 37.76 -35.84
C LEU A 439 -46.37 36.31 -35.57
N LEU A 440 -45.07 36.01 -35.78
CA LEU A 440 -44.50 34.70 -35.47
C LEU A 440 -44.48 34.41 -33.96
N SER A 441 -44.19 35.41 -33.13
CA SER A 441 -44.23 35.27 -31.67
C SER A 441 -45.65 35.02 -31.15
N GLU A 442 -46.66 35.64 -31.77
CA GLU A 442 -48.08 35.40 -31.44
C GLU A 442 -48.54 34.01 -31.88
N GLN A 443 -48.10 33.52 -33.05
CA GLN A 443 -48.37 32.14 -33.48
C GLN A 443 -47.74 31.11 -32.52
N ILE A 444 -46.49 31.33 -32.09
CA ILE A 444 -45.83 30.46 -31.10
C ILE A 444 -46.57 30.49 -29.75
N ARG A 445 -47.04 31.67 -29.31
CA ARG A 445 -47.86 31.81 -28.11
C ARG A 445 -49.19 31.07 -28.24
N ALA A 446 -49.93 31.27 -29.33
CA ALA A 446 -51.21 30.59 -29.58
C ALA A 446 -51.06 29.05 -29.63
N LEU A 447 -50.03 28.53 -30.29
CA LEU A 447 -49.71 27.10 -30.29
C LEU A 447 -49.29 26.56 -28.92
N THR A 448 -48.78 27.43 -28.03
CA THR A 448 -48.46 27.07 -26.64
C THR A 448 -49.72 27.03 -25.79
N GLU A 449 -50.59 28.03 -25.92
CA GLU A 449 -51.91 28.08 -25.27
C GLU A 449 -52.80 26.89 -25.71
N GLU A 450 -52.86 26.59 -27.01
CA GLU A 450 -53.60 25.44 -27.54
C GLU A 450 -53.04 24.10 -27.04
N LYS A 451 -51.70 23.99 -26.93
CA LYS A 451 -51.05 22.80 -26.37
C LYS A 451 -51.35 22.61 -24.88
N GLU A 452 -51.45 23.68 -24.10
CA GLU A 452 -51.85 23.60 -22.69
C GLU A 452 -53.34 23.22 -22.56
N LEU A 453 -54.22 23.78 -23.40
CA LEU A 453 -55.63 23.37 -23.49
C LEU A 453 -55.80 21.91 -23.90
N ASN A 454 -55.01 21.42 -24.86
CA ASN A 454 -55.00 20.01 -25.24
C ASN A 454 -54.50 19.11 -24.10
N ILE A 455 -53.52 19.56 -23.29
CA ILE A 455 -53.05 18.83 -22.11
C ILE A 455 -54.14 18.77 -21.02
N THR A 456 -54.86 19.87 -20.75
CA THR A 456 -55.99 19.83 -19.80
C THR A 456 -57.14 18.98 -20.34
N ARG A 457 -57.42 19.05 -21.65
CA ARG A 457 -58.47 18.23 -22.26
C ARG A 457 -58.16 16.73 -22.26
N ILE A 458 -56.89 16.36 -22.40
CA ILE A 458 -56.45 14.96 -22.22
C ILE A 458 -56.67 14.53 -20.76
N GLN A 459 -56.33 15.36 -19.78
CA GLN A 459 -56.57 15.05 -18.36
C GLN A 459 -58.06 14.92 -18.03
N GLU A 460 -58.91 15.79 -18.58
CA GLU A 460 -60.38 15.65 -18.50
C GLU A 460 -60.88 14.36 -19.15
N LEU A 461 -60.35 13.99 -20.32
CA LEU A 461 -60.75 12.75 -21.01
C LEU A 461 -60.25 11.51 -20.28
N GLU A 462 -59.09 11.56 -19.62
CA GLU A 462 -58.60 10.51 -18.72
C GLU A 462 -59.53 10.34 -17.51
N THR A 463 -59.95 11.42 -16.84
CA THR A 463 -60.92 11.32 -15.73
C THR A 463 -62.29 10.85 -16.21
N ASN A 464 -62.79 11.39 -17.33
CA ASN A 464 -64.08 10.98 -17.91
C ASN A 464 -64.07 9.52 -18.40
N LEU A 465 -62.93 8.99 -18.85
CA LEU A 465 -62.78 7.56 -19.17
C LEU A 465 -62.79 6.69 -17.91
N THR A 466 -62.22 7.15 -16.79
CA THR A 466 -62.35 6.42 -15.51
C THR A 466 -63.78 6.42 -14.98
N GLU A 467 -64.59 7.44 -15.29
CA GLU A 467 -66.03 7.47 -14.97
C GLU A 467 -66.88 6.63 -15.95
N LEU A 468 -66.61 6.70 -17.26
CA LEU A 468 -67.34 5.91 -18.27
C LEU A 468 -67.05 4.41 -18.22
N LEU A 469 -65.83 4.01 -17.83
CA LEU A 469 -65.53 2.60 -17.53
C LEU A 469 -66.28 2.07 -16.29
N SER A 470 -66.91 2.94 -15.50
CA SER A 470 -67.86 2.55 -14.44
C SER A 470 -69.33 2.49 -14.90
N SER A 471 -69.66 2.78 -16.17
CA SER A 471 -71.05 3.06 -16.60
C SER A 471 -71.51 2.59 -18.02
N GLN A 472 -71.25 1.33 -18.39
CA GLN A 472 -72.15 0.35 -19.08
C GLN A 472 -73.08 0.69 -20.32
N SER A 473 -73.12 -0.23 -21.32
CA SER A 473 -74.29 -0.66 -22.19
C SER A 473 -74.71 -0.08 -23.61
N VAL A 474 -74.87 -1.00 -24.61
CA VAL A 474 -75.99 -1.18 -25.64
C VAL A 474 -76.08 -0.35 -27.00
N LYS A 475 -76.86 -0.85 -28.03
CA LYS A 475 -77.12 -0.45 -29.48
C LYS A 475 -78.47 -1.10 -30.02
N PRO A 476 -78.96 -1.20 -31.32
CA PRO A 476 -78.74 -0.59 -32.70
C PRO A 476 -80.09 -0.32 -33.54
N GLN A 477 -80.14 -0.42 -34.91
CA GLN A 477 -81.20 -1.16 -35.77
C GLN A 477 -82.12 -0.54 -36.93
N GLU A 478 -83.37 -1.08 -37.08
CA GLU A 478 -84.53 -1.18 -38.08
C GLU A 478 -84.48 -2.13 -39.34
N SER A 479 -85.52 -2.76 -40.01
CA SER A 479 -87.05 -2.88 -40.08
C SER A 479 -87.52 -4.22 -40.84
N GLU A 480 -88.72 -4.69 -41.36
CA GLU A 480 -90.22 -4.39 -41.57
C GLU A 480 -91.09 -5.74 -41.92
N PRO A 481 -92.35 -5.85 -42.51
CA PRO A 481 -93.35 -7.01 -42.39
C PRO A 481 -93.97 -7.75 -43.67
N ALA A 482 -95.08 -8.58 -43.57
CA ALA A 482 -95.68 -9.49 -44.64
C ALA A 482 -97.24 -9.92 -44.58
N PRO A 483 -97.89 -10.64 -45.57
CA PRO A 483 -99.39 -10.76 -45.82
C PRO A 483 -100.12 -12.20 -46.00
N PRO A 484 -101.09 -12.59 -46.94
CA PRO A 484 -102.38 -13.35 -46.65
C PRO A 484 -102.84 -14.62 -47.53
N ALA A 485 -104.16 -15.05 -47.54
CA ALA A 485 -104.81 -16.30 -48.14
C ALA A 485 -106.21 -16.08 -48.86
N GLY A 486 -107.13 -16.98 -49.36
CA GLY A 486 -107.40 -18.48 -49.44
C GLY A 486 -108.77 -18.87 -50.19
N LEU A 487 -109.21 -20.15 -50.40
CA LEU A 487 -110.45 -20.60 -51.19
C LEU A 487 -111.03 -22.07 -50.95
N ALA A 488 -112.21 -22.50 -51.53
CA ALA A 488 -112.89 -23.85 -51.38
C ALA A 488 -114.05 -24.27 -52.41
N GLU A 489 -114.60 -25.53 -52.40
CA GLU A 489 -115.77 -26.14 -53.18
C GLU A 489 -116.49 -27.34 -52.40
N ALA A 490 -117.40 -28.31 -52.79
CA ALA A 490 -118.02 -28.98 -54.00
C ALA A 490 -119.37 -29.80 -53.68
N GLU A 491 -120.00 -30.62 -54.59
CA GLU A 491 -121.39 -31.23 -54.44
C GLU A 491 -121.78 -32.57 -55.23
N LEU A 492 -122.96 -33.21 -54.89
CA LEU A 492 -124.00 -33.97 -55.69
C LEU A 492 -124.06 -35.55 -55.75
N ARG A 493 -125.26 -36.21 -55.96
CA ARG A 493 -125.58 -37.38 -56.88
C ARG A 493 -127.01 -38.08 -56.87
N LEU A 494 -127.28 -39.20 -56.14
CA LEU A 494 -128.46 -40.16 -56.10
C LEU A 494 -128.53 -41.42 -57.06
N GLN A 495 -129.68 -42.16 -57.16
CA GLN A 495 -129.89 -43.66 -57.33
C GLN A 495 -128.88 -44.49 -58.17
N GLU A 496 -128.16 -43.89 -59.10
CA GLU A 496 -126.95 -44.48 -59.70
C GLU A 496 -125.95 -44.95 -58.63
N GLU A 497 -125.95 -44.29 -57.45
CA GLU A 497 -125.13 -44.56 -56.26
C GLU A 497 -125.10 -46.01 -55.78
N LEU A 498 -126.21 -46.76 -55.69
CA LEU A 498 -126.16 -48.10 -55.06
C LEU A 498 -125.44 -49.14 -55.93
N SER A 499 -125.64 -49.09 -57.26
CA SER A 499 -124.89 -49.96 -58.19
C SER A 499 -123.43 -49.55 -58.34
N ARG A 500 -123.15 -48.27 -58.07
CA ARG A 500 -121.82 -47.68 -58.00
C ARG A 500 -121.09 -48.15 -56.73
N LEU A 501 -121.68 -48.00 -55.54
CA LEU A 501 -121.13 -48.45 -54.25
C LEU A 501 -120.71 -49.93 -54.23
N GLN A 502 -121.42 -50.79 -54.94
CA GLN A 502 -121.09 -52.22 -55.00
C GLN A 502 -119.87 -52.50 -55.88
N ARG A 503 -119.64 -51.69 -56.92
CA ARG A 503 -118.45 -51.74 -57.79
C ARG A 503 -117.25 -51.06 -57.12
N GLU A 504 -117.49 -49.89 -56.51
CA GLU A 504 -116.52 -49.16 -55.68
C GLU A 504 -115.94 -50.07 -54.59
N LYS A 505 -116.72 -50.99 -54.01
CA LYS A 505 -116.23 -51.97 -53.02
C LYS A 505 -115.21 -52.98 -53.58
N GLU A 506 -115.31 -53.37 -54.84
CA GLU A 506 -114.36 -54.30 -55.48
C GLU A 506 -113.15 -53.53 -56.03
N GLU A 507 -113.38 -52.34 -56.60
CA GLU A 507 -112.34 -51.38 -56.98
C GLU A 507 -111.45 -51.01 -55.77
N LEU A 508 -112.05 -50.61 -54.64
CA LEU A 508 -111.34 -50.33 -53.37
C LEU A 508 -110.58 -51.54 -52.82
N ARG A 509 -111.02 -52.78 -53.09
CA ARG A 509 -110.31 -53.99 -52.65
C ARG A 509 -109.01 -54.18 -53.42
N ASP A 510 -109.07 -54.01 -54.73
CA ASP A 510 -107.90 -54.16 -55.59
C ASP A 510 -106.94 -52.97 -55.42
N GLU A 511 -107.47 -51.75 -55.20
CA GLU A 511 -106.70 -50.59 -54.75
C GLU A 511 -105.99 -50.85 -53.40
N CYS A 512 -106.70 -51.35 -52.38
CA CYS A 512 -106.05 -51.72 -51.11
C CYS A 512 -104.95 -52.79 -51.32
N GLN A 513 -105.16 -53.76 -52.23
CA GLN A 513 -104.16 -54.79 -52.50
C GLN A 513 -102.97 -54.25 -53.33
N ALA A 514 -103.16 -53.22 -54.17
CA ALA A 514 -102.09 -52.48 -54.81
C ALA A 514 -101.29 -51.69 -53.76
N GLN A 515 -101.98 -50.88 -52.94
CA GLN A 515 -101.37 -50.09 -51.87
C GLN A 515 -100.55 -50.93 -50.88
N VAL A 516 -100.94 -52.17 -50.57
CA VAL A 516 -100.12 -53.07 -49.74
C VAL A 516 -98.81 -53.46 -50.44
N ARG A 517 -98.83 -53.77 -51.74
CA ARG A 517 -97.61 -54.07 -52.52
C ARG A 517 -96.71 -52.85 -52.63
N ASP A 518 -97.29 -51.68 -52.84
CA ASP A 518 -96.55 -50.41 -52.92
C ASP A 518 -95.91 -50.07 -51.56
N ASN A 519 -96.63 -50.26 -50.45
CA ASN A 519 -96.10 -50.10 -49.10
C ASN A 519 -95.00 -51.14 -48.79
N GLU A 520 -95.11 -52.38 -49.24
CA GLU A 520 -94.03 -53.36 -49.14
C GLU A 520 -92.77 -52.92 -49.92
N GLN A 521 -92.94 -52.39 -51.14
CA GLN A 521 -91.82 -51.92 -51.96
C GLN A 521 -91.16 -50.67 -51.34
N LEU A 522 -91.95 -49.71 -50.85
CA LEU A 522 -91.46 -48.55 -50.09
C LEU A 522 -90.76 -48.96 -48.79
N SER A 523 -91.27 -49.99 -48.10
CA SER A 523 -90.66 -50.54 -46.87
C SER A 523 -89.35 -51.31 -47.11
N ARG A 524 -89.08 -51.73 -48.35
CA ARG A 524 -87.78 -52.28 -48.78
C ARG A 524 -86.83 -51.14 -49.15
N LEU A 525 -87.31 -50.18 -49.94
CA LEU A 525 -86.52 -49.00 -50.34
C LEU A 525 -86.06 -48.18 -49.13
N ASN A 526 -86.92 -47.96 -48.13
CA ASN A 526 -86.55 -47.26 -46.90
C ASN A 526 -85.45 -48.00 -46.13
N ARG A 527 -85.50 -49.33 -46.02
CA ARG A 527 -84.41 -50.12 -45.40
C ARG A 527 -83.09 -49.96 -46.14
N GLU A 528 -83.10 -50.02 -47.48
CA GLU A 528 -81.89 -49.78 -48.27
C GLU A 528 -81.32 -48.37 -48.07
N GLN A 529 -82.17 -47.36 -47.86
CA GLN A 529 -81.70 -46.00 -47.56
C GLN A 529 -81.22 -45.85 -46.12
N GLU A 530 -81.88 -46.48 -45.13
CA GLU A 530 -81.45 -46.54 -43.74
C GLU A 530 -80.08 -47.23 -43.61
N GLU A 531 -79.87 -48.35 -44.31
CA GLU A 531 -78.59 -49.07 -44.35
C GLU A 531 -77.48 -48.19 -44.97
N ARG A 532 -77.74 -47.55 -46.12
CA ARG A 532 -76.79 -46.61 -46.77
C ARG A 532 -76.48 -45.40 -45.90
N LEU A 533 -77.47 -44.84 -45.20
CA LEU A 533 -77.26 -43.72 -44.26
C LEU A 533 -76.35 -44.15 -43.11
N GLN A 534 -76.59 -45.30 -42.49
CA GLN A 534 -75.72 -45.81 -41.43
C GLN A 534 -74.30 -46.14 -41.93
N GLU A 535 -74.12 -46.60 -43.18
CA GLU A 535 -72.79 -46.77 -43.78
C GLU A 535 -72.05 -45.45 -43.97
N LEU A 536 -72.76 -44.40 -44.42
CA LEU A 536 -72.22 -43.04 -44.55
C LEU A 536 -71.89 -42.42 -43.18
N GLU A 537 -72.74 -42.62 -42.16
CA GLU A 537 -72.46 -42.20 -40.78
C GLU A 537 -71.20 -42.88 -40.23
N ARG A 538 -71.06 -44.20 -40.39
CA ARG A 538 -69.86 -44.95 -40.00
C ARG A 538 -68.62 -44.56 -40.82
N ALA A 539 -68.77 -44.03 -42.03
CA ALA A 539 -67.67 -43.49 -42.82
C ALA A 539 -67.25 -42.11 -42.30
N LEU A 540 -68.22 -41.21 -42.03
CA LEU A 540 -67.97 -39.89 -41.46
C LEU A 540 -67.36 -39.95 -40.06
N GLN A 541 -67.80 -40.89 -39.21
CA GLN A 541 -67.19 -41.15 -37.90
C GLN A 541 -65.70 -41.49 -38.04
N ARG A 542 -65.34 -42.48 -38.86
CA ARG A 542 -63.94 -42.84 -39.14
C ARG A 542 -63.13 -41.68 -39.72
N TYR A 543 -63.69 -40.90 -40.64
CA TYR A 543 -63.00 -39.70 -41.14
C TYR A 543 -62.81 -38.63 -40.07
N SER A 544 -63.70 -38.50 -39.09
CA SER A 544 -63.54 -37.58 -37.96
C SER A 544 -62.49 -38.06 -36.95
N GLU A 545 -62.43 -39.38 -36.69
CA GLU A 545 -61.41 -40.02 -35.87
C GLU A 545 -60.02 -39.85 -36.51
N GLU A 546 -59.86 -40.22 -37.79
CA GLU A 546 -58.60 -40.01 -38.52
C GLU A 546 -58.20 -38.53 -38.62
N ALA A 547 -59.15 -37.59 -38.62
CA ALA A 547 -58.85 -36.16 -38.63
C ALA A 547 -58.29 -35.68 -37.29
N VAL A 548 -58.85 -36.17 -36.18
CA VAL A 548 -58.32 -35.92 -34.82
C VAL A 548 -56.93 -36.54 -34.66
N ASP A 549 -56.72 -37.78 -35.10
CA ASP A 549 -55.41 -38.44 -35.04
C ASP A 549 -54.34 -37.68 -35.85
N ARG A 550 -54.69 -37.27 -37.08
CA ARG A 550 -53.80 -36.42 -37.91
C ARG A 550 -53.47 -35.09 -37.23
N GLN A 551 -54.44 -34.47 -36.55
CA GLN A 551 -54.19 -33.23 -35.82
C GLN A 551 -53.27 -33.47 -34.61
N GLN A 552 -53.50 -34.51 -33.80
CA GLN A 552 -52.63 -34.85 -32.67
C GLN A 552 -51.18 -35.13 -33.10
N ILE A 553 -50.98 -35.83 -34.22
CA ILE A 553 -49.65 -36.10 -34.80
C ILE A 553 -48.98 -34.80 -35.30
N LEU A 554 -49.74 -33.86 -35.85
CA LEU A 554 -49.23 -32.55 -36.26
C LEU A 554 -48.89 -31.65 -35.05
N GLU A 555 -49.65 -31.73 -33.96
CA GLU A 555 -49.38 -30.99 -32.72
C GLU A 555 -48.17 -31.55 -31.97
N SER A 556 -48.02 -32.88 -31.88
CA SER A 556 -46.82 -33.50 -31.29
C SER A 556 -45.57 -33.20 -32.11
N MET A 557 -45.62 -33.35 -33.44
CA MET A 557 -44.49 -33.00 -34.32
C MET A 557 -44.12 -31.50 -34.26
N GLN A 558 -45.09 -30.60 -34.03
CA GLN A 558 -44.80 -29.18 -33.79
C GLN A 558 -44.15 -28.93 -32.43
N SER A 559 -44.62 -29.61 -31.37
CA SER A 559 -44.00 -29.58 -30.04
C SER A 559 -42.55 -30.10 -30.06
N ASP A 560 -42.32 -31.22 -30.74
CA ASP A 560 -41.00 -31.82 -30.89
C ASP A 560 -40.09 -30.93 -31.73
N LYS A 561 -40.58 -30.38 -32.85
CA LYS A 561 -39.83 -29.39 -33.64
C LYS A 561 -39.44 -28.16 -32.82
N ALA A 562 -40.34 -27.64 -31.97
CA ALA A 562 -40.03 -26.51 -31.09
C ALA A 562 -38.98 -26.90 -30.03
N THR A 563 -39.09 -28.10 -29.45
CA THR A 563 -38.18 -28.61 -28.43
C THR A 563 -36.79 -28.89 -28.99
N ILE A 564 -36.69 -29.55 -30.15
CA ILE A 564 -35.45 -29.78 -30.90
C ILE A 564 -34.83 -28.43 -31.32
N SER A 565 -35.63 -27.46 -31.79
CA SER A 565 -35.12 -26.13 -32.16
C SER A 565 -34.47 -25.42 -30.97
N ARG A 566 -35.12 -25.42 -29.79
CA ARG A 566 -34.56 -24.88 -28.53
C ARG A 566 -33.29 -25.61 -28.10
N ALA A 567 -33.27 -26.94 -28.22
CA ALA A 567 -32.07 -27.74 -27.91
C ALA A 567 -30.91 -27.45 -28.89
N LEU A 568 -31.20 -27.17 -30.16
CA LEU A 568 -30.21 -26.82 -31.17
C LEU A 568 -29.65 -25.40 -30.99
N THR A 569 -30.47 -24.41 -30.61
CA THR A 569 -29.96 -23.06 -30.28
C THR A 569 -29.09 -23.11 -29.02
N GLN A 570 -29.53 -23.78 -27.96
CA GLN A 570 -28.71 -23.97 -26.76
C GLN A 570 -27.39 -24.69 -27.05
N ASN A 571 -27.39 -25.74 -27.88
CA ASN A 571 -26.16 -26.42 -28.30
C ASN A 571 -25.25 -25.54 -29.18
N ARG A 572 -25.81 -24.57 -29.91
CA ARG A 572 -25.04 -23.57 -30.65
C ARG A 572 -24.42 -22.54 -29.71
N GLU A 573 -25.21 -21.94 -28.83
CA GLU A 573 -24.78 -20.99 -27.80
C GLU A 573 -23.67 -21.59 -26.91
N LEU A 574 -23.81 -22.86 -26.50
CA LEU A 574 -22.78 -23.56 -25.71
C LEU A 574 -21.47 -23.79 -26.49
N LYS A 575 -21.53 -23.97 -27.82
CA LYS A 575 -20.34 -24.05 -28.68
C LYS A 575 -19.69 -22.68 -28.88
N GLU A 576 -20.49 -21.63 -29.07
CA GLU A 576 -20.02 -20.26 -29.22
C GLU A 576 -19.36 -19.78 -27.90
N GLN A 577 -19.99 -19.98 -26.74
CA GLN A 577 -19.38 -19.77 -25.42
C GLN A 577 -18.11 -20.60 -25.16
N LEU A 578 -18.00 -21.80 -25.73
CA LEU A 578 -16.80 -22.63 -25.60
C LEU A 578 -15.66 -22.07 -26.45
N ALA A 579 -15.95 -21.62 -27.67
CA ALA A 579 -14.98 -20.95 -28.55
C ALA A 579 -14.52 -19.60 -27.96
N GLU A 580 -15.44 -18.79 -27.41
CA GLU A 580 -15.11 -17.57 -26.66
C GLU A 580 -14.18 -17.87 -25.47
N LEU A 581 -14.48 -18.90 -24.67
CA LEU A 581 -13.66 -19.30 -23.53
C LEU A 581 -12.27 -19.82 -23.98
N GLN A 582 -12.19 -20.54 -25.10
CA GLN A 582 -10.91 -20.98 -25.68
C GLN A 582 -10.09 -19.79 -26.18
N ASN A 583 -10.70 -18.87 -26.93
CA ASN A 583 -10.07 -17.63 -27.39
C ASN A 583 -9.61 -16.76 -26.21
N GLY A 584 -10.42 -16.66 -25.16
CA GLY A 584 -10.07 -15.99 -23.91
C GLY A 584 -8.89 -16.66 -23.18
N PHE A 585 -8.84 -17.99 -23.13
CA PHE A 585 -7.68 -18.72 -22.60
C PHE A 585 -6.41 -18.46 -23.44
N VAL A 586 -6.49 -18.43 -24.77
CA VAL A 586 -5.33 -18.15 -25.63
C VAL A 586 -4.83 -16.72 -25.42
N LYS A 587 -5.73 -15.72 -25.49
CA LYS A 587 -5.41 -14.31 -25.22
C LYS A 587 -4.76 -14.13 -23.85
N LEU A 588 -5.40 -14.61 -22.78
CA LEU A 588 -4.87 -14.55 -21.43
C LEU A 588 -3.51 -15.26 -21.28
N THR A 589 -3.27 -16.34 -22.04
CA THR A 589 -1.97 -17.05 -22.03
C THR A 589 -0.87 -16.21 -22.70
N ASN A 590 -1.18 -15.58 -23.82
CA ASN A 590 -0.25 -14.67 -24.52
C ASN A 590 0.02 -13.42 -23.67
N GLU A 591 -1.02 -12.77 -23.15
CA GLU A 591 -0.93 -11.64 -22.23
C GLU A 591 -0.08 -11.97 -20.98
N ASN A 592 -0.26 -13.16 -20.39
CA ASN A 592 0.60 -13.59 -19.27
C ASN A 592 2.06 -13.84 -19.71
N MET A 593 2.30 -14.32 -20.93
CA MET A 593 3.66 -14.49 -21.46
C MET A 593 4.34 -13.13 -21.69
N GLU A 594 3.63 -12.18 -22.31
CA GLU A 594 4.09 -10.81 -22.56
C GLU A 594 4.37 -10.07 -21.25
N VAL A 595 3.43 -10.08 -20.30
CA VAL A 595 3.62 -9.49 -18.96
C VAL A 595 4.75 -10.18 -18.18
N THR A 596 4.93 -11.50 -18.31
CA THR A 596 6.05 -12.21 -17.68
C THR A 596 7.39 -11.83 -18.32
N SER A 597 7.44 -11.66 -19.65
CA SER A 597 8.64 -11.23 -20.38
C SER A 597 9.01 -9.79 -20.03
N ALA A 598 8.05 -8.87 -20.05
CA ALA A 598 8.23 -7.48 -19.62
C ALA A 598 8.67 -7.39 -18.15
N LEU A 599 8.09 -8.18 -17.26
CA LEU A 599 8.51 -8.26 -15.86
C LEU A 599 9.95 -8.80 -15.71
N GLN A 600 10.41 -9.67 -16.60
CA GLN A 600 11.81 -10.14 -16.61
C GLN A 600 12.78 -9.08 -17.14
N SER A 601 12.41 -8.32 -18.18
CA SER A 601 13.24 -7.19 -18.67
C SER A 601 13.30 -6.07 -17.64
N GLU A 602 12.19 -5.71 -16.99
CA GLU A 602 12.18 -4.71 -15.91
C GLU A 602 12.99 -5.17 -14.69
N GLN A 603 12.98 -6.46 -14.37
CA GLN A 603 13.88 -7.01 -13.34
C GLN A 603 15.36 -6.98 -13.75
N HIS A 604 15.68 -7.04 -15.06
CA HIS A 604 17.04 -6.86 -15.55
C HIS A 604 17.47 -5.38 -15.45
N VAL A 605 16.65 -4.46 -15.98
CA VAL A 605 16.89 -3.00 -15.90
C VAL A 605 17.03 -2.56 -14.44
N LYS A 606 16.18 -3.06 -13.52
CA LYS A 606 16.31 -2.79 -12.08
C LYS A 606 17.64 -3.26 -11.49
N LYS A 607 18.18 -4.41 -11.91
CA LYS A 607 19.51 -4.88 -11.48
C LYS A 607 20.63 -4.00 -12.04
N GLU A 608 20.53 -3.56 -13.28
CA GLU A 608 21.50 -2.62 -13.86
C GLU A 608 21.47 -1.24 -13.19
N LEU A 609 20.28 -0.72 -12.89
CA LEU A 609 20.12 0.54 -12.15
C LEU A 609 20.69 0.41 -10.73
N ALA A 610 20.44 -0.71 -10.03
CA ALA A 610 21.05 -0.98 -8.73
C ALA A 610 22.59 -1.03 -8.81
N ARG A 611 23.16 -1.66 -9.84
CA ARG A 611 24.61 -1.65 -10.10
C ARG A 611 25.13 -0.23 -10.34
N LYS A 612 24.49 0.54 -11.23
CA LYS A 612 24.87 1.93 -11.53
C LYS A 612 24.80 2.83 -10.29
N ILE A 613 23.80 2.63 -9.43
CA ILE A 613 23.69 3.35 -8.14
C ILE A 613 24.84 2.96 -7.21
N GLY A 614 25.22 1.69 -7.13
CA GLY A 614 26.41 1.24 -6.39
C GLY A 614 27.70 1.88 -6.90
N GLU A 615 27.94 1.83 -8.21
CA GLU A 615 29.12 2.45 -8.86
C GLU A 615 29.18 3.98 -8.68
N LEU A 616 28.02 4.65 -8.57
CA LEU A 616 27.95 6.08 -8.26
C LEU A 616 28.15 6.36 -6.77
N GLN A 617 27.68 5.48 -5.88
CA GLN A 617 27.94 5.58 -4.44
C GLN A 617 29.42 5.39 -4.12
N GLU A 618 30.07 4.39 -4.74
CA GLU A 618 31.51 4.11 -4.64
C GLU A 618 32.34 5.33 -5.08
N LYS A 619 32.08 5.88 -6.26
CA LYS A 619 32.72 7.12 -6.75
C LYS A 619 32.44 8.33 -5.87
N MET A 620 31.26 8.41 -5.25
CA MET A 620 30.95 9.47 -4.28
C MET A 620 31.65 9.28 -2.92
N SER A 621 32.10 8.07 -2.55
CA SER A 621 33.06 7.87 -1.46
C SER A 621 34.48 8.24 -1.87
N GLU A 622 34.96 7.78 -3.04
CA GLU A 622 36.31 8.13 -3.57
C GLU A 622 36.49 9.66 -3.68
N LEU A 623 35.49 10.37 -4.20
CA LEU A 623 35.49 11.83 -4.31
C LEU A 623 35.43 12.53 -2.94
N LYS A 624 34.75 11.95 -1.94
CA LYS A 624 34.77 12.49 -0.57
C LYS A 624 36.12 12.29 0.09
N GLU A 625 36.70 11.09 -0.03
CA GLU A 625 38.00 10.75 0.54
C GLU A 625 39.11 11.64 -0.05
N THR A 626 39.17 11.75 -1.38
CA THR A 626 40.11 12.65 -2.06
C THR A 626 39.91 14.13 -1.73
N VAL A 627 38.66 14.60 -1.53
CA VAL A 627 38.40 15.96 -1.01
C VAL A 627 38.87 16.12 0.43
N THR A 628 38.66 15.13 1.32
CA THR A 628 39.18 15.20 2.70
C THR A 628 40.71 15.19 2.74
N GLN A 629 41.35 14.37 1.91
CA GLN A 629 42.80 14.32 1.76
C GLN A 629 43.37 15.66 1.27
N LYS A 630 42.75 16.25 0.24
CA LYS A 630 43.15 17.59 -0.27
C LYS A 630 42.85 18.72 0.72
N THR A 631 41.85 18.56 1.59
CA THR A 631 41.58 19.50 2.69
C THR A 631 42.68 19.43 3.76
N GLN A 632 43.14 18.23 4.12
CA GLN A 632 44.26 18.04 5.05
C GLN A 632 45.59 18.57 4.47
N GLU A 633 45.87 18.32 3.18
CA GLU A 633 47.03 18.91 2.49
C GLU A 633 46.98 20.45 2.50
N ALA A 634 45.81 21.04 2.24
CA ALA A 634 45.64 22.49 2.28
C ALA A 634 45.81 23.07 3.70
N GLN A 635 45.36 22.36 4.73
CA GLN A 635 45.58 22.73 6.14
C GLN A 635 47.06 22.70 6.50
N ALA A 636 47.79 21.62 6.16
CA ALA A 636 49.23 21.52 6.40
C ALA A 636 50.03 22.63 5.68
N LEU A 637 49.67 22.97 4.44
CA LEU A 637 50.27 24.08 3.70
C LEU A 637 49.92 25.45 4.31
N GLN A 638 48.73 25.61 4.88
CA GLN A 638 48.36 26.81 5.64
C GLN A 638 49.16 26.93 6.94
N GLU A 639 49.31 25.85 7.71
CA GLU A 639 50.13 25.83 8.93
C GLU A 639 51.60 26.20 8.60
N GLN A 640 52.15 25.66 7.50
CA GLN A 640 53.49 26.01 7.03
C GLN A 640 53.61 27.49 6.62
N ARG A 641 52.61 28.04 5.91
CA ARG A 641 52.53 29.48 5.59
C ARG A 641 52.55 30.32 6.86
N ASP A 642 51.76 29.95 7.86
CA ASP A 642 51.58 30.73 9.08
C ASP A 642 52.85 30.65 9.97
N GLN A 643 53.56 29.52 9.97
CA GLN A 643 54.92 29.43 10.53
C GLN A 643 55.89 30.43 9.86
N TYR A 644 55.99 30.43 8.52
CA TYR A 644 56.84 31.41 7.82
C TYR A 644 56.43 32.87 8.07
N TYR A 645 55.13 33.15 8.20
CA TYR A 645 54.64 34.48 8.55
C TYR A 645 55.12 34.91 9.95
N THR A 646 55.06 34.04 10.97
CA THR A 646 55.59 34.37 12.30
C THR A 646 57.11 34.63 12.29
N HIS A 647 57.88 33.87 11.50
CA HIS A 647 59.31 34.13 11.34
C HIS A 647 59.61 35.46 10.63
N LEU A 648 58.83 35.81 9.59
CA LEU A 648 58.96 37.11 8.92
C LEU A 648 58.58 38.27 9.85
N GLN A 649 57.56 38.10 10.69
CA GLN A 649 57.17 39.08 11.71
C GLN A 649 58.26 39.26 12.78
N GLN A 650 58.87 38.17 13.26
CA GLN A 650 60.02 38.20 14.17
C GLN A 650 61.21 38.95 13.56
N TYR A 651 61.56 38.65 12.31
CA TYR A 651 62.63 39.35 11.59
C TYR A 651 62.34 40.85 11.41
N THR A 652 61.10 41.20 11.07
CA THR A 652 60.66 42.59 10.89
C THR A 652 60.77 43.38 12.20
N ALA A 653 60.35 42.79 13.32
CA ALA A 653 60.46 43.42 14.64
C ALA A 653 61.93 43.63 15.06
N ALA A 654 62.80 42.64 14.83
CA ALA A 654 64.24 42.77 15.10
C ALA A 654 64.91 43.85 14.23
N TYR A 655 64.50 43.97 12.96
CA TYR A 655 64.99 45.03 12.07
C TYR A 655 64.53 46.42 12.52
N GLN A 656 63.28 46.55 12.99
CA GLN A 656 62.75 47.81 13.54
C GLN A 656 63.48 48.23 14.83
N GLN A 657 63.81 47.29 15.72
CA GLN A 657 64.64 47.55 16.90
C GLN A 657 66.02 48.07 16.51
N LEU A 658 66.72 47.38 15.59
CA LEU A 658 68.02 47.80 15.07
C LEU A 658 67.99 49.16 14.34
N ALA A 659 66.85 49.54 13.74
CA ALA A 659 66.67 50.86 13.15
C ALA A 659 66.53 51.95 14.23
N ALA A 660 65.72 51.72 15.26
CA ALA A 660 65.56 52.65 16.38
C ALA A 660 66.87 52.85 17.18
N GLU A 661 67.65 51.79 17.38
CA GLU A 661 68.99 51.87 17.98
C GLU A 661 69.95 52.76 17.18
N LYS A 662 69.90 52.68 15.84
CA LYS A 662 70.70 53.54 14.95
C LYS A 662 70.25 55.00 14.97
N GLU A 663 68.94 55.26 15.00
CA GLU A 663 68.42 56.62 15.14
C GLU A 663 68.82 57.24 16.48
N GLU A 664 68.77 56.48 17.57
CA GLU A 664 69.18 56.96 18.89
C GLU A 664 70.69 57.22 18.96
N LEU A 665 71.52 56.33 18.40
CA LEU A 665 72.95 56.57 18.25
C LEU A 665 73.25 57.82 17.40
N HIS A 666 72.45 58.09 16.36
CA HIS A 666 72.60 59.29 15.54
C HIS A 666 72.21 60.58 16.29
N LYS A 667 71.16 60.54 17.13
CA LYS A 667 70.82 61.67 18.03
C LYS A 667 71.94 61.95 19.04
N GLN A 668 72.51 60.90 19.63
CA GLN A 668 73.64 61.02 20.56
C GLN A 668 74.88 61.62 19.88
N TYR A 669 75.17 61.21 18.64
CA TYR A 669 76.24 61.81 17.84
C TYR A 669 75.97 63.29 17.52
N LEU A 670 74.75 63.64 17.08
CA LEU A 670 74.39 65.03 16.78
C LEU A 670 74.47 65.93 18.02
N LEU A 671 74.02 65.45 19.18
CA LEU A 671 74.16 66.16 20.46
C LEU A 671 75.64 66.35 20.85
N GLN A 672 76.48 65.33 20.61
CA GLN A 672 77.93 65.43 20.80
C GLN A 672 78.55 66.49 19.88
N THR A 673 78.12 66.59 18.62
CA THR A 673 78.55 67.64 17.69
C THR A 673 78.11 69.02 18.20
N GLN A 674 76.84 69.21 18.58
CA GLN A 674 76.33 70.49 19.08
C GLN A 674 77.05 70.97 20.35
N LEU A 675 77.38 70.07 21.28
CA LEU A 675 78.17 70.38 22.46
C LEU A 675 79.62 70.78 22.10
N MET A 676 80.19 70.16 21.07
CA MET A 676 81.54 70.47 20.58
C MET A 676 81.59 71.82 19.83
N ASP A 677 80.60 72.11 19.00
CA ASP A 677 80.44 73.39 18.31
C ASP A 677 80.22 74.51 19.33
N ARG A 678 79.40 74.28 20.36
CA ARG A 678 79.20 75.23 21.47
C ARG A 678 80.50 75.51 22.21
N LEU A 679 81.28 74.47 22.56
CA LEU A 679 82.58 74.63 23.22
C LEU A 679 83.56 75.45 22.35
N GLN A 680 83.57 75.25 21.02
CA GLN A 680 84.36 76.06 20.10
C GLN A 680 83.88 77.52 20.04
N HIS A 681 82.57 77.78 20.07
CA HIS A 681 82.04 79.15 20.12
C HIS A 681 82.41 79.85 21.45
N GLU A 682 82.32 79.16 22.58
CA GLU A 682 82.73 79.67 23.89
C GLU A 682 84.26 79.93 23.93
N GLU A 683 85.08 79.07 23.32
CA GLU A 683 86.54 79.28 23.17
C GLU A 683 86.88 80.49 22.27
N VAL A 684 86.17 80.66 21.14
CA VAL A 684 86.35 81.80 20.23
C VAL A 684 85.86 83.10 20.87
N GLN A 685 84.73 83.08 21.56
CA GLN A 685 84.21 84.25 22.29
C GLN A 685 85.19 84.69 23.40
N GLY A 686 85.75 83.75 24.16
CA GLY A 686 86.77 84.04 25.17
C GLY A 686 88.06 84.63 24.59
N LYS A 687 88.44 84.26 23.35
CA LYS A 687 89.56 84.90 22.63
C LYS A 687 89.21 86.32 22.20
N VAL A 688 88.00 86.55 21.69
CA VAL A 688 87.55 87.88 21.23
C VAL A 688 87.39 88.87 22.39
N THR A 689 86.88 88.45 23.56
CA THR A 689 86.81 89.33 24.74
C THR A 689 88.21 89.65 25.28
N ALA A 690 89.13 88.69 25.31
CA ALA A 690 90.53 88.95 25.65
C ALA A 690 91.21 89.93 24.68
N GLU A 691 90.96 89.82 23.37
CA GLU A 691 91.42 90.80 22.38
C GLU A 691 90.78 92.19 22.54
N MET A 692 89.51 92.26 22.93
CA MET A 692 88.80 93.52 23.18
C MET A 692 89.42 94.24 24.37
N HIS A 693 89.56 93.56 25.52
CA HIS A 693 90.19 94.11 26.70
C HIS A 693 91.66 94.48 26.48
N PHE A 694 92.38 93.76 25.62
CA PHE A 694 93.73 94.15 25.20
C PHE A 694 93.73 95.47 24.40
N LYS A 695 92.77 95.67 23.50
CA LYS A 695 92.61 96.94 22.74
C LYS A 695 92.17 98.09 23.65
N GLU A 696 91.26 97.87 24.59
CA GLU A 696 90.84 98.85 25.60
C GLU A 696 92.02 99.26 26.49
N LEU A 697 92.81 98.30 26.97
CA LEU A 697 94.03 98.55 27.74
C LEU A 697 95.07 99.33 26.93
N GLN A 698 95.20 99.05 25.63
CA GLN A 698 96.08 99.80 24.74
C GLN A 698 95.59 101.26 24.54
N GLN A 699 94.30 101.47 24.28
CA GLN A 699 93.73 102.83 24.14
C GLN A 699 93.82 103.64 25.44
N ALA A 700 93.59 103.00 26.59
CA ALA A 700 93.77 103.62 27.90
C ALA A 700 95.23 103.99 28.17
N ARG A 701 96.19 103.15 27.73
CA ARG A 701 97.63 103.43 27.81
C ARG A 701 98.05 104.58 26.89
N GLU A 702 97.56 104.60 25.65
CA GLU A 702 97.83 105.68 24.70
C GLU A 702 97.25 107.02 25.20
N SER A 703 96.04 107.01 25.78
CA SER A 703 95.40 108.18 26.40
C SER A 703 96.13 108.66 27.66
N LEU A 704 96.66 107.74 28.48
CA LEU A 704 97.54 108.09 29.59
C LEU A 704 98.86 108.71 29.09
N GLU A 705 99.39 108.29 27.95
CA GLU A 705 100.61 108.85 27.37
C GLU A 705 100.38 110.26 26.78
N THR A 706 99.19 110.56 26.23
CA THR A 706 98.83 111.94 25.83
C THR A 706 98.62 112.83 27.05
N PHE A 707 97.84 112.40 28.04
CA PHE A 707 97.66 113.17 29.28
C PHE A 707 98.99 113.40 30.03
N ALA A 708 99.93 112.44 30.01
CA ALA A 708 101.26 112.63 30.61
C ALA A 708 102.08 113.73 29.92
N LYS A 709 101.95 113.87 28.59
CA LYS A 709 102.63 114.93 27.82
C LYS A 709 101.99 116.30 28.09
N GLU A 710 100.66 116.39 28.04
CA GLU A 710 99.92 117.61 28.40
C GLU A 710 100.25 118.07 29.82
N ASN A 711 100.38 117.15 30.78
CA ASN A 711 100.73 117.47 32.16
C ASN A 711 102.20 117.93 32.31
N GLN A 712 103.12 117.47 31.46
CA GLN A 712 104.49 118.02 31.38
C GLN A 712 104.51 119.43 30.78
N GLU A 713 103.74 119.69 29.72
CA GLU A 713 103.63 121.03 29.11
C GLU A 713 102.98 122.04 30.08
N LEU A 714 101.95 121.61 30.81
CA LEU A 714 101.35 122.39 31.90
C LEU A 714 102.34 122.61 33.06
N GLN A 715 103.14 121.62 33.46
CA GLN A 715 104.19 121.82 34.47
C GLN A 715 105.27 122.81 34.01
N ALA A 716 105.62 122.84 32.71
CA ALA A 716 106.56 123.83 32.18
C ALA A 716 105.99 125.26 32.26
N HIS A 717 104.71 125.46 31.92
CA HIS A 717 104.04 126.75 32.05
C HIS A 717 103.80 127.18 33.50
N VAL A 718 103.42 126.24 34.39
CA VAL A 718 103.27 126.49 35.84
C VAL A 718 104.59 126.90 36.48
N SER A 719 105.71 126.34 36.01
CA SER A 719 107.06 126.73 36.45
C SER A 719 107.47 128.15 36.00
N GLN A 720 106.80 128.72 35.00
CA GLN A 720 107.06 130.07 34.49
C GLN A 720 106.18 131.15 35.13
N LEU A 721 105.07 130.76 35.78
CA LEU A 721 104.08 131.67 36.36
C LEU A 721 104.09 131.73 37.89
N MET A 722 104.69 130.76 38.59
CA MET A 722 104.91 130.84 40.06
C MET A 722 106.23 131.56 40.41
N ALA A 723 106.44 132.72 39.80
CA ALA A 723 107.49 133.69 40.17
C ALA A 723 106.91 135.01 40.74
N GLU A 724 105.58 135.12 40.80
CA GLU A 724 104.84 136.19 41.48
C GLU A 724 103.91 135.58 42.55
N LEU A 725 103.72 136.28 43.67
CA LEU A 725 103.21 135.75 44.95
C LEU A 725 101.77 135.18 44.85
N ASP A 726 101.50 133.96 45.35
CA ASP A 726 101.27 133.59 46.76
C ASP A 726 100.10 134.32 47.45
N ASP A 727 98.94 133.64 47.62
CA ASP A 727 98.57 133.05 48.94
C ASP A 727 97.34 132.08 48.90
N LYS A 728 97.43 130.97 49.66
CA LYS A 728 96.37 130.07 50.25
C LYS A 728 95.20 129.43 49.44
N MET A 729 95.29 128.08 49.38
CA MET A 729 94.30 127.05 49.86
C MET A 729 92.99 126.76 49.07
N LEU A 730 92.66 125.56 48.54
CA LEU A 730 92.58 124.17 49.09
C LEU A 730 91.70 124.00 50.36
N PRO A 731 91.04 122.83 50.63
CA PRO A 731 90.52 121.78 49.72
C PRO A 731 89.19 121.09 50.20
N ARG A 732 88.89 119.94 49.57
CA ARG A 732 88.38 118.67 50.16
C ARG A 732 86.87 118.46 50.40
N ALA A 733 86.42 117.26 49.99
CA ALA A 733 85.91 116.13 50.81
C ALA A 733 84.95 116.41 51.99
N GLN A 734 84.06 115.50 52.38
CA GLN A 734 84.15 114.02 52.34
C GLN A 734 82.75 113.40 52.24
N GLY A 735 82.62 112.11 51.95
CA GLY A 735 81.34 111.40 52.10
C GLY A 735 81.15 110.88 53.53
N ASP A 736 79.97 110.32 53.84
CA ASP A 736 79.86 109.00 54.50
C ASP A 736 78.42 108.44 54.42
N GLY A 737 78.30 107.11 54.56
CA GLY A 737 77.36 106.51 55.52
C GLY A 737 75.96 105.99 55.13
N VAL A 738 75.77 104.68 55.34
CA VAL A 738 75.01 104.11 56.49
C VAL A 738 73.49 103.78 56.38
N GLU A 739 73.22 102.45 56.34
CA GLU A 739 72.26 101.63 57.14
C GLU A 739 70.74 101.40 56.79
N THR A 740 70.49 100.23 56.16
CA THR A 740 69.74 99.02 56.65
C THR A 740 68.27 99.02 57.18
N GLU A 741 67.44 98.25 56.45
CA GLU A 741 66.63 97.06 56.88
C GLU A 741 65.28 97.09 57.65
N GLU A 742 64.63 95.90 57.61
CA GLU A 742 63.39 95.39 58.24
C GLU A 742 61.99 95.85 57.69
N ARG A 743 60.94 95.01 57.55
CA ARG A 743 60.75 93.52 57.55
C ARG A 743 59.28 93.13 57.19
N VAL A 744 59.00 91.84 56.87
CA VAL A 744 57.81 90.99 57.24
C VAL A 744 57.29 90.01 56.14
N GLU A 745 57.57 88.70 56.36
CA GLU A 745 56.79 87.44 56.15
C GLU A 745 56.08 87.04 54.81
N GLY A 746 56.06 85.72 54.46
CA GLY A 746 55.40 85.23 53.22
C GLY A 746 55.23 83.72 52.86
N LEU A 747 55.93 82.74 53.48
CA LEU A 747 55.74 81.25 53.35
C LEU A 747 56.04 80.46 52.03
N LYS A 748 57.06 79.57 52.12
CA LYS A 748 57.15 78.14 51.64
C LYS A 748 57.07 77.73 50.14
N MET A 749 58.25 77.42 49.57
CA MET A 749 58.75 76.12 49.01
C MET A 749 57.91 75.26 48.01
N PRO A 750 58.54 74.49 47.08
CA PRO A 750 59.99 74.22 46.93
C PRO A 750 60.62 74.47 45.53
N SER A 751 61.89 74.89 45.56
CA SER A 751 62.96 74.60 44.58
C SER A 751 62.68 74.70 43.06
N LEU A 752 62.82 75.92 42.52
CA LEU A 752 63.57 76.14 41.28
C LEU A 752 64.83 76.94 41.67
N THR A 753 66.02 76.45 41.35
CA THR A 753 67.27 77.10 41.76
C THR A 753 67.59 78.28 40.84
N ILE A 754 67.12 79.46 41.25
CA ILE A 754 67.51 80.75 40.66
C ILE A 754 68.95 81.05 41.12
N PRO A 755 69.86 81.53 40.24
CA PRO A 755 71.18 82.01 40.66
C PRO A 755 71.05 83.09 41.74
N GLU A 756 71.75 82.94 42.87
CA GLU A 756 71.52 83.79 44.05
C GLU A 756 72.19 85.18 43.92
N ASP A 757 73.16 85.32 43.01
CA ASP A 757 73.88 86.57 42.72
C ASP A 757 73.21 87.37 41.59
N PHE A 758 72.12 88.06 41.91
CA PHE A 758 71.66 89.23 41.13
C PHE A 758 72.01 90.49 41.92
N GLU A 759 72.92 91.32 41.40
CA GLU A 759 73.46 92.48 42.14
C GLU A 759 72.43 93.62 42.29
N SER A 760 71.35 93.60 41.49
CA SER A 760 70.20 94.50 41.63
C SER A 760 68.85 93.81 41.45
N LYS A 761 67.78 94.44 41.98
CA LYS A 761 66.39 93.97 41.78
C LYS A 761 65.93 94.09 40.33
N GLU A 762 66.41 95.09 39.59
CA GLU A 762 66.19 95.23 38.14
C GLU A 762 66.57 93.96 37.38
N GLU A 763 67.70 93.32 37.69
CA GLU A 763 68.20 92.18 36.91
C GLU A 763 67.40 90.89 37.13
N MET A 764 67.02 90.60 38.39
CA MET A 764 66.12 89.48 38.68
C MET A 764 64.74 89.68 38.03
N VAL A 765 64.22 90.91 38.07
CA VAL A 765 62.96 91.28 37.39
C VAL A 765 63.11 91.18 35.87
N ALA A 766 64.23 91.61 35.30
CA ALA A 766 64.52 91.49 33.86
C ALA A 766 64.61 90.03 33.43
N PHE A 767 65.28 89.17 34.20
CA PHE A 767 65.37 87.74 33.91
C PHE A 767 63.99 87.06 33.97
N LEU A 768 63.20 87.29 35.02
CA LEU A 768 61.84 86.75 35.13
C LEU A 768 60.89 87.30 34.06
N THR A 769 61.02 88.58 33.71
CA THR A 769 60.26 89.20 32.61
C THR A 769 60.66 88.62 31.26
N SER A 770 61.94 88.34 31.03
CA SER A 770 62.45 87.67 29.82
C SER A 770 61.93 86.23 29.73
N ALA A 771 61.99 85.46 30.81
CA ALA A 771 61.47 84.09 30.85
C ALA A 771 59.94 84.03 30.64
N MET A 772 59.18 84.95 31.23
CA MET A 772 57.74 85.07 30.94
C MET A 772 57.48 85.54 29.51
N SER A 773 58.24 86.52 29.00
CA SER A 773 58.16 86.98 27.61
C SER A 773 58.38 85.82 26.63
N GLN A 774 59.38 84.97 26.88
CA GLN A 774 59.67 83.80 26.04
C GLN A 774 58.51 82.78 26.07
N MET A 775 58.02 82.43 27.26
CA MET A 775 56.84 81.56 27.42
C MET A 775 55.56 82.15 26.79
N GLU A 776 55.39 83.48 26.82
CA GLU A 776 54.27 84.14 26.16
C GLU A 776 54.44 84.19 24.63
N THR A 777 55.66 84.35 24.10
CA THR A 777 55.91 84.22 22.65
C THR A 777 55.65 82.81 22.15
N GLU A 778 56.13 81.76 22.84
CA GLU A 778 55.86 80.36 22.46
C GLU A 778 54.35 80.05 22.51
N ARG A 779 53.64 80.56 23.52
CA ARG A 779 52.17 80.46 23.61
C ARG A 779 51.45 81.17 22.45
N GLU A 780 51.96 82.31 22.01
CA GLU A 780 51.34 83.10 20.94
C GLU A 780 51.69 82.59 19.53
N GLU A 781 52.89 82.03 19.33
CA GLU A 781 53.23 81.26 18.14
C GLU A 781 52.32 80.03 17.99
N MET A 782 52.06 79.29 19.08
CA MET A 782 51.10 78.18 19.07
C MET A 782 49.67 78.65 18.76
N ARG A 783 49.27 79.87 19.16
CA ARG A 783 48.00 80.47 18.70
C ARG A 783 48.01 80.81 17.21
N GLN A 784 49.11 81.36 16.70
CA GLN A 784 49.25 81.71 15.28
C GLN A 784 49.25 80.47 14.40
N GLN A 785 49.93 79.39 14.77
CA GLN A 785 49.87 78.10 14.07
C GLN A 785 48.45 77.53 14.03
N LEU A 786 47.70 77.58 15.14
CA LEU A 786 46.30 77.14 15.19
C LEU A 786 45.39 78.05 14.34
N ALA A 787 45.65 79.36 14.32
CA ALA A 787 44.92 80.33 13.49
C ALA A 787 45.18 80.11 11.99
N GLU A 788 46.42 79.81 11.60
CA GLU A 788 46.83 79.54 10.23
C GLU A 788 46.31 78.18 9.74
N GLN A 789 46.34 77.12 10.55
CA GLN A 789 45.63 75.87 10.22
C GLN A 789 44.12 76.09 10.07
N ARG A 790 43.50 76.89 10.94
CA ARG A 790 42.07 77.28 10.77
C ARG A 790 41.84 78.13 9.52
N ARG A 791 42.82 78.94 9.08
CA ARG A 791 42.76 79.69 7.82
C ARG A 791 42.90 78.76 6.61
N GLN A 792 43.84 77.82 6.62
CA GLN A 792 44.01 76.79 5.58
C GLN A 792 42.75 75.91 5.47
N GLY A 793 42.19 75.44 6.59
CA GLY A 793 40.92 74.72 6.62
C GLY A 793 39.74 75.53 6.07
N ARG A 794 39.67 76.83 6.37
CA ARG A 794 38.67 77.74 5.76
C ARG A 794 38.91 77.98 4.27
N ALA A 795 40.17 78.07 3.83
CA ALA A 795 40.52 78.22 2.41
C ALA A 795 40.19 76.96 1.61
N LEU A 796 40.45 75.76 2.16
CA LEU A 796 40.03 74.48 1.58
C LEU A 796 38.50 74.35 1.55
N LEU A 797 37.80 74.74 2.63
CA LEU A 797 36.32 74.80 2.62
C LEU A 797 35.78 75.82 1.62
N GLN A 798 36.46 76.95 1.41
CA GLN A 798 36.11 77.94 0.37
C GLN A 798 36.43 77.42 -1.03
N GLN A 799 37.49 76.65 -1.26
CA GLN A 799 37.73 75.96 -2.53
C GLN A 799 36.68 74.87 -2.80
N ILE A 800 36.32 74.07 -1.79
CA ILE A 800 35.25 73.05 -1.91
C ILE A 800 33.89 73.73 -2.15
N ALA A 801 33.62 74.87 -1.51
CA ALA A 801 32.42 75.66 -1.76
C ALA A 801 32.44 76.28 -3.17
N ALA A 802 33.57 76.85 -3.60
CA ALA A 802 33.76 77.42 -4.94
C ALA A 802 33.54 76.34 -6.02
N LEU A 803 34.23 75.20 -5.93
CA LEU A 803 34.08 74.05 -6.82
C LEU A 803 32.64 73.51 -6.85
N ARG A 804 31.93 73.51 -5.71
CA ARG A 804 30.49 73.18 -5.67
C ARG A 804 29.62 74.24 -6.36
N THR A 805 29.85 75.54 -6.10
CA THR A 805 29.13 76.61 -6.81
C THR A 805 29.48 76.67 -8.29
N GLU A 806 30.64 76.18 -8.69
CA GLU A 806 31.09 76.10 -10.08
C GLU A 806 30.45 74.88 -10.79
N GLN A 807 30.45 73.70 -10.16
CA GLN A 807 29.60 72.57 -10.58
C GLN A 807 28.12 72.97 -10.70
N GLN A 808 27.61 73.75 -9.74
CA GLN A 808 26.20 74.13 -9.71
C GLN A 808 25.88 75.30 -10.67
N ARG A 809 26.85 76.17 -11.00
CA ARG A 809 26.78 77.07 -12.17
C ARG A 809 26.81 76.28 -13.48
N HIS A 810 27.64 75.26 -13.62
CA HIS A 810 27.63 74.39 -14.80
C HIS A 810 26.29 73.66 -15.00
N LEU A 811 25.52 73.44 -13.93
CA LEU A 811 24.15 72.88 -13.98
C LEU A 811 23.03 73.93 -14.16
N THR A 812 23.32 75.24 -14.11
CA THR A 812 22.29 76.31 -14.14
C THR A 812 22.59 77.48 -15.08
N SER A 813 23.77 77.51 -15.73
CA SER A 813 24.24 78.60 -16.59
C SER A 813 24.41 78.17 -18.06
N ALA A 814 23.60 77.21 -18.52
CA ALA A 814 23.66 76.58 -19.84
C ALA A 814 22.39 76.82 -20.70
N GLY A 815 21.57 77.85 -20.39
CA GLY A 815 20.22 78.00 -20.95
C GLY A 815 19.83 79.44 -21.31
N GLY A 816 20.63 80.12 -22.14
CA GLY A 816 20.36 81.50 -22.59
C GLY A 816 21.65 82.29 -22.81
N SER A 817 22.38 82.15 -23.92
CA SER A 817 21.97 81.61 -25.22
C SER A 817 22.97 80.59 -25.78
N SER A 818 22.47 79.56 -26.48
CA SER A 818 23.25 78.64 -27.33
C SER A 818 24.41 77.87 -26.64
N ALA A 819 24.24 77.47 -25.38
CA ALA A 819 25.25 76.72 -24.62
C ALA A 819 24.67 75.53 -23.83
N ASP A 820 23.55 74.95 -24.29
CA ASP A 820 22.91 73.76 -23.70
C ASP A 820 23.66 72.48 -24.08
N SER A 821 24.94 72.44 -23.70
CA SER A 821 25.82 71.30 -23.85
C SER A 821 26.51 71.08 -22.51
N VAL A 822 25.99 70.11 -21.75
CA VAL A 822 26.86 69.25 -20.94
C VAL A 822 28.03 68.84 -21.85
N PRO A 823 29.30 68.96 -21.43
CA PRO A 823 30.45 68.69 -22.30
C PRO A 823 30.26 67.34 -22.99
N ALA A 824 30.41 67.29 -24.31
CA ALA A 824 29.94 66.16 -25.12
C ALA A 824 30.43 64.82 -24.55
N GLU A 825 31.71 64.74 -24.19
CA GLU A 825 32.38 63.62 -23.52
C GLU A 825 31.71 63.18 -22.20
N VAL A 826 31.21 64.13 -21.39
CA VAL A 826 30.53 63.87 -20.11
C VAL A 826 29.07 63.47 -20.32
N HIS A 827 28.38 64.12 -21.27
CA HIS A 827 27.03 63.73 -21.65
C HIS A 827 27.03 62.32 -22.26
N GLU A 828 27.99 62.05 -23.15
CA GLU A 828 28.21 60.76 -23.79
C GLU A 828 28.70 59.71 -22.81
N ALA A 829 29.56 60.03 -21.83
CA ALA A 829 29.92 59.10 -20.75
C ALA A 829 28.71 58.74 -19.86
N LEU A 830 27.89 59.72 -19.48
CA LEU A 830 26.68 59.48 -18.69
C LEU A 830 25.61 58.72 -19.47
N LYS A 831 25.42 59.06 -20.75
CA LYS A 831 24.54 58.36 -21.69
C LYS A 831 25.00 56.92 -21.91
N ASN A 832 26.29 56.68 -22.19
CA ASN A 832 26.87 55.34 -22.26
C ASN A 832 26.73 54.56 -20.94
N ALA A 833 26.79 55.23 -19.79
CA ALA A 833 26.55 54.58 -18.49
C ALA A 833 25.08 54.22 -18.29
N MET A 834 24.14 55.10 -18.66
CA MET A 834 22.71 54.83 -18.68
C MET A 834 22.35 53.72 -19.68
N GLU A 835 22.88 53.74 -20.90
CA GLU A 835 22.64 52.70 -21.92
C GLU A 835 23.21 51.33 -21.49
N LYS A 836 24.37 51.30 -20.81
CA LYS A 836 24.92 50.07 -20.22
C LYS A 836 24.10 49.58 -19.01
N LEU A 837 23.56 50.49 -18.19
CA LEU A 837 22.69 50.15 -17.07
C LEU A 837 21.32 49.67 -17.55
N GLN A 838 20.75 50.34 -18.56
CA GLN A 838 19.50 49.99 -19.22
C GLN A 838 19.65 48.64 -19.93
N SER A 839 20.71 48.43 -20.72
CA SER A 839 21.06 47.11 -21.28
C SER A 839 21.11 46.07 -20.17
N ARG A 840 21.88 46.26 -19.09
CA ARG A 840 21.94 45.28 -17.99
C ARG A 840 20.59 45.03 -17.31
N PHE A 841 19.75 46.05 -17.16
CA PHE A 841 18.43 45.91 -16.52
C PHE A 841 17.45 45.17 -17.45
N THR A 842 17.47 45.50 -18.73
CA THR A 842 16.83 44.77 -19.83
C THR A 842 17.29 43.29 -19.80
N ASP A 843 18.58 43.03 -20.00
CA ASP A 843 19.17 41.67 -19.99
C ASP A 843 18.71 40.85 -18.77
N LEU A 844 18.80 41.42 -17.56
CA LEU A 844 18.50 40.73 -16.30
C LEU A 844 16.99 40.54 -16.06
N MET A 845 16.16 41.49 -16.47
CA MET A 845 14.71 41.31 -16.49
C MET A 845 14.28 40.22 -17.47
N HIS A 846 15.04 40.03 -18.55
CA HIS A 846 14.74 39.06 -19.61
C HIS A 846 15.27 37.66 -19.25
N GLU A 847 16.48 37.55 -18.70
CA GLU A 847 16.98 36.34 -18.03
C GLU A 847 16.02 35.88 -16.92
N LYS A 848 15.46 36.82 -16.15
CA LYS A 848 14.42 36.53 -15.14
C LYS A 848 13.10 36.06 -15.76
N ALA A 849 12.74 36.51 -16.96
CA ALA A 849 11.58 35.99 -17.68
C ALA A 849 11.83 34.57 -18.20
N GLU A 850 12.95 34.33 -18.88
CA GLU A 850 13.38 32.99 -19.31
C GLU A 850 13.44 31.99 -18.14
N LEU A 851 13.98 32.41 -16.99
CA LEU A 851 14.01 31.59 -15.77
C LEU A 851 12.62 31.31 -15.20
N LYS A 852 11.68 32.25 -15.29
CA LYS A 852 10.28 32.03 -14.86
C LYS A 852 9.58 31.05 -15.79
N ASP A 853 9.68 31.24 -17.10
CA ASP A 853 9.13 30.32 -18.11
C ASP A 853 9.73 28.90 -17.95
N ARG A 854 11.02 28.82 -17.60
CA ARG A 854 11.71 27.56 -17.33
C ARG A 854 11.28 26.90 -16.02
N VAL A 855 10.92 27.68 -14.99
CA VAL A 855 10.29 27.16 -13.77
C VAL A 855 8.89 26.63 -14.09
N GLU A 856 8.08 27.36 -14.86
CA GLU A 856 6.73 26.92 -15.26
C GLU A 856 6.77 25.65 -16.14
N GLU A 857 7.76 25.51 -17.03
CA GLU A 857 8.03 24.27 -17.79
C GLU A 857 8.40 23.09 -16.85
N LEU A 858 9.19 23.35 -15.80
CA LEU A 858 9.58 22.33 -14.83
C LEU A 858 8.43 21.95 -13.89
N GLU A 859 7.60 22.91 -13.46
CA GLU A 859 6.39 22.65 -12.69
C GLU A 859 5.39 21.82 -13.50
N HIS A 860 5.20 22.13 -14.79
CA HIS A 860 4.41 21.29 -15.70
C HIS A 860 4.96 19.86 -15.82
N ARG A 861 6.30 19.68 -15.92
CA ARG A 861 6.91 18.35 -15.90
C ARG A 861 6.74 17.63 -14.56
N CYS A 862 6.84 18.33 -13.43
CA CYS A 862 6.60 17.75 -12.11
C CYS A 862 5.14 17.30 -11.93
N ILE A 863 4.17 18.08 -12.42
CA ILE A 863 2.75 17.70 -12.44
C ILE A 863 2.52 16.47 -13.33
N GLN A 864 3.12 16.44 -14.52
CA GLN A 864 3.03 15.28 -15.41
C GLN A 864 3.65 14.01 -14.77
N LEU A 865 4.86 14.12 -14.23
CA LEU A 865 5.56 13.01 -13.55
C LEU A 865 4.82 12.55 -12.28
N SER A 866 4.11 13.44 -11.59
CA SER A 866 3.19 13.04 -10.51
C SER A 866 2.06 12.19 -11.06
N GLY A 867 1.34 12.65 -12.09
CA GLY A 867 0.25 11.88 -12.70
C GLY A 867 0.69 10.53 -13.29
N GLU A 868 1.89 10.46 -13.87
CA GLU A 868 2.51 9.21 -14.31
C GLU A 868 2.85 8.29 -13.12
N THR A 869 3.35 8.85 -12.01
CA THR A 869 3.63 8.11 -10.76
C THR A 869 2.35 7.59 -10.12
N ASP A 870 1.28 8.40 -10.09
CA ASP A 870 -0.04 8.01 -9.59
C ASP A 870 -0.64 6.88 -10.45
N THR A 871 -0.54 6.98 -11.77
CA THR A 871 -0.95 5.93 -12.73
C THR A 871 -0.17 4.62 -12.51
N ILE A 872 1.13 4.70 -12.24
CA ILE A 872 1.95 3.54 -11.86
C ILE A 872 1.49 2.96 -10.51
N GLY A 873 1.11 3.82 -9.55
CA GLY A 873 0.52 3.44 -8.28
C GLY A 873 -0.79 2.66 -8.43
N GLU A 874 -1.70 3.14 -9.28
CA GLU A 874 -2.94 2.43 -9.65
C GLU A 874 -2.64 1.07 -10.28
N TYR A 875 -1.68 1.00 -11.21
CA TYR A 875 -1.29 -0.26 -11.86
C TYR A 875 -0.71 -1.27 -10.86
N ILE A 876 0.08 -0.81 -9.88
CA ILE A 876 0.58 -1.64 -8.79
C ILE A 876 -0.57 -2.13 -7.89
N ALA A 877 -1.56 -1.28 -7.59
CA ALA A 877 -2.74 -1.67 -6.80
C ALA A 877 -3.62 -2.70 -7.53
N LEU A 878 -3.88 -2.50 -8.83
CA LEU A 878 -4.60 -3.45 -9.69
C LEU A 878 -3.89 -4.80 -9.75
N TYR A 879 -2.57 -4.81 -9.97
CA TYR A 879 -1.78 -6.05 -10.00
C TYR A 879 -1.75 -6.77 -8.65
N GLN A 880 -1.69 -6.05 -7.53
CA GLN A 880 -1.83 -6.64 -6.19
C GLN A 880 -3.20 -7.27 -5.97
N SER A 881 -4.28 -6.59 -6.38
CA SER A 881 -5.66 -7.09 -6.30
C SER A 881 -5.85 -8.35 -7.15
N GLN A 882 -5.46 -8.31 -8.44
CA GLN A 882 -5.53 -9.45 -9.36
C GLN A 882 -4.75 -10.67 -8.82
N ARG A 883 -3.55 -10.43 -8.25
CA ARG A 883 -2.72 -11.47 -7.62
C ARG A 883 -3.32 -12.01 -6.32
N ALA A 884 -4.09 -11.22 -5.56
CA ALA A 884 -4.84 -11.69 -4.41
C ALA A 884 -6.01 -12.59 -4.80
N ILE A 885 -6.78 -12.21 -5.83
CA ILE A 885 -7.89 -13.00 -6.39
C ILE A 885 -7.37 -14.33 -6.96
N LEU A 886 -6.24 -14.32 -7.67
CA LEU A 886 -5.58 -15.53 -8.17
C LEU A 886 -5.14 -16.48 -7.03
N LYS A 887 -4.56 -15.94 -5.94
CA LYS A 887 -4.25 -16.73 -4.74
C LYS A 887 -5.50 -17.31 -4.09
N GLN A 888 -6.59 -16.54 -4.02
CA GLN A 888 -7.83 -16.98 -3.38
C GLN A 888 -8.49 -18.13 -4.14
N ARG A 889 -8.60 -18.03 -5.48
CA ARG A 889 -9.04 -19.14 -6.35
C ARG A 889 -8.12 -20.36 -6.31
N HIS A 890 -6.86 -20.22 -5.89
CA HIS A 890 -5.95 -21.35 -5.70
C HIS A 890 -6.31 -22.10 -4.41
N ARG A 891 -6.45 -21.37 -3.28
CA ARG A 891 -6.87 -21.95 -1.99
C ARG A 891 -8.20 -22.68 -2.09
N GLU A 892 -9.21 -22.09 -2.75
CA GLU A 892 -10.53 -22.71 -2.92
C GLU A 892 -10.47 -24.03 -3.70
N LYS A 893 -9.54 -24.15 -4.66
CA LYS A 893 -9.28 -25.40 -5.39
C LYS A 893 -8.52 -26.40 -4.54
N GLU A 894 -7.56 -25.96 -3.73
CA GLU A 894 -6.84 -26.82 -2.77
C GLU A 894 -7.78 -27.35 -1.69
N GLU A 895 -8.60 -26.50 -1.08
CA GLU A 895 -9.66 -26.90 -0.14
C GLU A 895 -10.63 -27.92 -0.76
N TYR A 896 -11.08 -27.69 -2.01
CA TYR A 896 -11.95 -28.64 -2.68
C TYR A 896 -11.25 -29.98 -3.00
N ILE A 897 -9.98 -29.95 -3.40
CA ILE A 897 -9.19 -31.17 -3.63
C ILE A 897 -8.95 -31.92 -2.32
N SER A 898 -8.73 -31.23 -1.21
CA SER A 898 -8.58 -31.81 0.12
C SER A 898 -9.87 -32.46 0.62
N ARG A 899 -11.02 -31.80 0.48
CA ARG A 899 -12.33 -32.40 0.80
C ARG A 899 -12.58 -33.65 -0.04
N LEU A 900 -12.37 -33.59 -1.35
CA LEU A 900 -12.52 -34.75 -2.24
C LEU A 900 -11.51 -35.89 -1.94
N ALA A 901 -10.36 -35.57 -1.36
CA ALA A 901 -9.40 -36.58 -0.87
C ALA A 901 -9.86 -37.21 0.45
N GLN A 902 -10.44 -36.43 1.36
CA GLN A 902 -11.06 -36.91 2.59
C GLN A 902 -12.27 -37.80 2.28
N ASP A 903 -13.21 -37.35 1.44
CA ASP A 903 -14.37 -38.14 1.00
C ASP A 903 -13.95 -39.53 0.45
N LYS A 904 -12.83 -39.56 -0.30
CA LYS A 904 -12.27 -40.80 -0.86
C LYS A 904 -11.70 -41.70 0.23
N GLU A 905 -10.98 -41.16 1.21
CA GLU A 905 -10.37 -41.95 2.28
C GLU A 905 -11.43 -42.44 3.28
N GLU A 906 -12.45 -41.64 3.59
CA GLU A 906 -13.64 -42.08 4.35
C GLU A 906 -14.40 -43.20 3.64
N MET A 907 -14.63 -43.09 2.33
CA MET A 907 -15.25 -44.17 1.56
C MET A 907 -14.36 -45.42 1.47
N LYS A 908 -13.03 -45.26 1.46
CA LYS A 908 -12.07 -46.37 1.56
C LYS A 908 -12.13 -47.05 2.95
N MET A 909 -12.24 -46.30 4.04
CA MET A 909 -12.44 -46.86 5.38
C MET A 909 -13.77 -47.63 5.50
N LYS A 910 -14.87 -47.08 4.97
CA LYS A 910 -16.16 -47.79 4.89
C LYS A 910 -16.07 -49.08 4.07
N LEU A 911 -15.29 -49.10 2.99
CA LEU A 911 -15.07 -50.31 2.19
C LEU A 911 -14.21 -51.35 2.92
N THR A 912 -13.22 -50.96 3.72
CA THR A 912 -12.48 -51.91 4.56
C THR A 912 -13.32 -52.42 5.73
N GLU A 913 -14.13 -51.58 6.37
CA GLU A 913 -15.09 -51.99 7.40
C GLU A 913 -16.12 -52.98 6.84
N LEU A 914 -16.63 -52.74 5.62
CA LEU A 914 -17.49 -53.67 4.91
C LEU A 914 -16.79 -55.00 4.60
N GLN A 915 -15.51 -54.97 4.20
CA GLN A 915 -14.72 -56.17 3.96
C GLN A 915 -14.48 -56.98 5.25
N GLU A 916 -14.18 -56.32 6.37
CA GLU A 916 -14.06 -56.97 7.68
C GLU A 916 -15.37 -57.60 8.14
N LEU A 917 -16.49 -56.89 7.99
CA LEU A 917 -17.82 -57.41 8.33
C LEU A 917 -18.19 -58.62 7.45
N VAL A 918 -17.88 -58.59 6.15
CA VAL A 918 -18.10 -59.75 5.26
C VAL A 918 -17.20 -60.93 5.64
N MET A 919 -15.94 -60.70 6.02
CA MET A 919 -15.05 -61.76 6.53
C MET A 919 -15.52 -62.32 7.87
N ARG A 920 -16.08 -61.47 8.75
CA ARG A 920 -16.71 -61.89 10.00
C ARG A 920 -17.94 -62.77 9.72
N LEU A 921 -18.85 -62.33 8.85
CA LEU A 921 -20.04 -63.10 8.46
C LEU A 921 -19.67 -64.44 7.81
N VAL A 922 -18.64 -64.47 6.96
CA VAL A 922 -18.12 -65.73 6.38
C VAL A 922 -17.54 -66.63 7.47
N SER A 923 -16.85 -66.08 8.46
CA SER A 923 -16.30 -66.85 9.60
C SER A 923 -17.40 -67.39 10.51
N GLU A 924 -18.39 -66.56 10.87
CA GLU A 924 -19.57 -66.94 11.66
C GLU A 924 -20.39 -68.03 10.95
N ARG A 925 -20.56 -67.94 9.63
CA ARG A 925 -21.16 -68.98 8.79
C ARG A 925 -20.32 -70.25 8.75
N ASN A 926 -19.00 -70.14 8.64
CA ASN A 926 -18.10 -71.32 8.61
C ASN A 926 -18.04 -72.00 9.99
N GLU A 927 -18.13 -71.26 11.09
CA GLU A 927 -18.33 -71.78 12.44
C GLU A 927 -19.67 -72.49 12.57
N TRP A 928 -20.76 -71.89 12.06
CA TRP A 928 -22.08 -72.53 12.01
C TRP A 928 -22.05 -73.84 11.22
N TYR A 929 -21.36 -73.85 10.06
CA TYR A 929 -21.17 -75.05 9.26
C TYR A 929 -20.35 -76.10 10.00
N THR A 930 -19.30 -75.69 10.74
CA THR A 930 -18.49 -76.60 11.57
C THR A 930 -19.30 -77.18 12.73
N LYS A 931 -20.07 -76.35 13.43
CA LYS A 931 -20.98 -76.77 14.51
C LYS A 931 -22.07 -77.71 13.99
N TYR A 932 -22.64 -77.43 12.80
CA TYR A 932 -23.59 -78.29 12.11
C TYR A 932 -22.96 -79.64 11.71
N MET A 933 -21.75 -79.63 11.13
CA MET A 933 -21.01 -80.86 10.78
C MET A 933 -20.71 -81.72 12.02
N VAL A 934 -20.33 -81.10 13.15
CA VAL A 934 -20.11 -81.80 14.42
C VAL A 934 -21.42 -82.38 14.98
N VAL A 935 -22.54 -81.65 14.89
CA VAL A 935 -23.86 -82.18 15.31
C VAL A 935 -24.32 -83.32 14.39
N ALA A 936 -24.09 -83.22 13.08
CA ALA A 936 -24.38 -84.29 12.14
C ALA A 936 -23.51 -85.54 12.39
N GLN A 937 -22.22 -85.38 12.67
CA GLN A 937 -21.31 -86.48 13.03
C GLN A 937 -21.65 -87.12 14.40
N ASN A 938 -22.24 -86.36 15.32
CA ASN A 938 -22.68 -86.87 16.63
C ASN A 938 -24.08 -87.54 16.58
N THR A 939 -24.69 -87.73 15.41
CA THR A 939 -26.06 -88.27 15.26
C THR A 939 -26.12 -89.55 14.42
N GLU A 940 -25.35 -90.59 14.78
CA GLU A 940 -25.65 -91.96 14.33
C GLU A 940 -25.21 -93.02 15.37
N PRO A 941 -26.09 -93.97 15.80
CA PRO A 941 -25.77 -94.95 16.84
C PRO A 941 -25.42 -96.36 16.30
N GLN A 942 -24.15 -96.77 16.42
CA GLN A 942 -23.59 -98.11 16.12
C GLN A 942 -23.67 -98.59 14.66
N PRO A 943 -22.59 -99.20 14.15
CA PRO A 943 -22.49 -100.67 14.23
C PRO A 943 -21.12 -101.18 14.73
N GLY A 944 -20.98 -102.50 14.88
CA GLY A 944 -19.73 -103.16 15.25
C GLY A 944 -18.94 -103.75 14.07
N LEU A 945 -17.78 -104.34 14.40
CA LEU A 945 -16.84 -105.10 13.53
C LEU A 945 -15.90 -104.29 12.60
N GLY A 946 -14.68 -104.05 13.11
CA GLY A 946 -13.45 -104.56 12.47
C GLY A 946 -12.77 -103.77 11.33
N SER A 947 -11.61 -103.16 11.67
CA SER A 947 -10.28 -103.35 11.03
C SER A 947 -10.15 -103.81 9.55
N GLU A 948 -9.28 -103.22 8.68
CA GLU A 948 -8.12 -102.35 8.91
C GLU A 948 -7.87 -101.25 7.84
N ALA A 949 -7.59 -100.03 8.33
CA ALA A 949 -6.42 -99.15 8.07
C ALA A 949 -5.93 -98.66 6.67
N VAL A 950 -5.35 -97.44 6.76
CA VAL A 950 -4.36 -96.75 5.89
C VAL A 950 -4.87 -95.91 4.70
N GLY A 951 -4.50 -94.62 4.65
CA GLY A 951 -4.63 -93.80 3.43
C GLY A 951 -4.71 -92.25 3.53
N THR A 952 -4.23 -91.59 4.58
CA THR A 952 -4.37 -90.12 4.75
C THR A 952 -3.34 -89.29 3.96
N ALA A 953 -3.78 -88.39 3.07
CA ALA A 953 -2.99 -87.23 2.63
C ALA A 953 -3.88 -86.05 2.18
N GLU A 954 -3.53 -84.87 2.69
CA GLU A 954 -4.23 -83.58 2.64
C GLU A 954 -4.44 -83.02 1.21
N ARG A 955 -5.50 -82.22 1.01
CA ARG A 955 -5.66 -81.37 -0.19
C ARG A 955 -5.61 -79.88 0.16
N ARG A 956 -4.40 -79.36 0.25
CA ARG A 956 -4.11 -77.92 0.35
C ARG A 956 -4.60 -77.20 -0.92
N LEU A 957 -5.38 -76.13 -0.79
CA LEU A 957 -5.76 -75.24 -1.89
C LEU A 957 -4.98 -73.94 -1.78
N GLU A 958 -4.02 -73.75 -2.68
CA GLU A 958 -3.16 -72.57 -2.72
C GLU A 958 -3.73 -71.52 -3.68
N LEU A 959 -3.79 -70.27 -3.23
CA LEU A 959 -4.15 -69.12 -4.05
C LEU A 959 -2.88 -68.57 -4.73
N ASN A 960 -2.71 -68.87 -6.02
CA ASN A 960 -1.68 -68.23 -6.84
C ASN A 960 -2.21 -66.92 -7.44
N ALA A 961 -1.48 -65.84 -7.20
CA ALA A 961 -1.66 -64.56 -7.89
C ALA A 961 -0.49 -64.37 -8.87
N THR A 962 -0.81 -64.09 -10.14
CA THR A 962 0.16 -63.74 -11.19
C THR A 962 -0.46 -62.68 -12.08
N ASP A 963 0.25 -61.57 -12.32
CA ASP A 963 -0.20 -60.46 -13.16
C ASP A 963 -0.40 -60.86 -14.64
N GLY A 964 -1.34 -60.20 -15.34
CA GLY A 964 -1.59 -60.49 -16.75
C GLY A 964 -2.73 -59.73 -17.43
N GLU A 965 -2.52 -58.42 -17.67
CA GLU A 965 -3.07 -57.60 -18.78
C GLU A 965 -4.61 -57.50 -19.05
N GLY A 966 -5.01 -56.45 -19.79
CA GLY A 966 -6.03 -56.65 -20.84
C GLY A 966 -7.46 -56.10 -20.66
N LEU A 967 -7.72 -55.03 -19.90
CA LEU A 967 -9.03 -54.35 -19.97
C LEU A 967 -9.20 -53.60 -21.31
N ARG A 968 -9.87 -54.25 -22.27
CA ARG A 968 -10.31 -53.67 -23.54
C ARG A 968 -11.71 -53.05 -23.41
N GLU A 969 -12.03 -52.15 -24.33
CA GLU A 969 -13.29 -51.40 -24.35
C GLU A 969 -14.53 -52.30 -24.45
N VAL A 970 -15.59 -51.91 -23.74
CA VAL A 970 -16.97 -52.31 -24.06
C VAL A 970 -17.79 -51.02 -24.17
N SER A 971 -18.17 -50.67 -25.39
CA SER A 971 -19.20 -49.66 -25.65
C SER A 971 -20.57 -50.35 -25.60
N LEU A 972 -21.57 -49.69 -25.02
CA LEU A 972 -22.95 -50.20 -24.96
C LEU A 972 -23.86 -49.31 -25.80
N SER A 973 -24.49 -49.92 -26.79
CA SER A 973 -25.63 -49.41 -27.56
C SER A 973 -26.50 -50.59 -28.01
N ASP A 974 -27.79 -50.33 -28.10
CA ASP A 974 -28.79 -51.07 -28.88
C ASP A 974 -29.15 -52.51 -28.44
N GLU A 975 -30.11 -52.56 -27.50
CA GLU A 975 -31.36 -53.34 -27.62
C GLU A 975 -32.03 -53.12 -29.00
N PRO A 976 -32.98 -53.96 -29.50
CA PRO A 976 -33.85 -54.88 -28.74
C PRO A 976 -34.09 -56.26 -29.40
N GLU A 977 -34.94 -57.12 -28.81
CA GLU A 977 -36.26 -57.45 -29.38
C GLU A 977 -37.13 -58.40 -28.50
N GLU A 978 -38.41 -58.39 -28.85
CA GLU A 978 -39.62 -58.99 -28.28
C GLU A 978 -39.55 -60.51 -27.97
N GLY A 979 -40.40 -61.11 -27.12
CA GLY A 979 -41.56 -60.57 -26.38
C GLY A 979 -42.49 -61.68 -25.86
N SER A 980 -43.77 -61.35 -25.67
CA SER A 980 -44.90 -62.21 -25.22
C SER A 980 -44.95 -62.67 -23.75
N ALA A 981 -46.02 -62.27 -23.07
CA ALA A 981 -46.68 -63.03 -22.00
C ALA A 981 -47.96 -63.69 -22.59
N PRO A 982 -48.59 -64.68 -21.92
CA PRO A 982 -49.66 -64.31 -20.99
C PRO A 982 -49.83 -65.23 -19.75
N SER A 983 -50.84 -64.91 -18.94
CA SER A 983 -51.09 -65.32 -17.55
C SER A 983 -51.62 -66.73 -17.28
N GLU A 984 -51.29 -67.23 -16.06
CA GLU A 984 -52.11 -68.09 -15.16
C GLU A 984 -52.47 -69.54 -15.59
N PRO A 985 -52.90 -70.45 -14.67
CA PRO A 985 -53.28 -70.26 -13.26
C PRO A 985 -52.55 -71.12 -12.20
N LEU A 986 -52.94 -70.92 -10.93
CA LEU A 986 -52.58 -71.71 -9.73
C LEU A 986 -52.95 -73.20 -9.84
N PRO A 987 -52.27 -74.08 -9.08
CA PRO A 987 -52.94 -74.59 -7.87
C PRO A 987 -52.05 -74.68 -6.61
N HIS A 988 -52.68 -74.55 -5.43
CA HIS A 988 -52.08 -74.92 -4.13
C HIS A 988 -51.99 -76.44 -3.96
N PRO A 989 -51.03 -76.92 -3.15
CA PRO A 989 -51.43 -77.76 -1.99
C PRO A 989 -51.18 -77.08 -0.64
N ALA A 990 -51.71 -77.69 0.43
CA ALA A 990 -51.74 -77.14 1.79
C ALA A 990 -50.58 -77.62 2.70
N ASP A 991 -50.53 -77.01 3.89
CA ASP A 991 -49.92 -77.50 5.13
C ASP A 991 -48.43 -77.91 5.12
N GLY A 992 -47.57 -76.90 5.20
CA GLY A 992 -46.24 -77.02 5.79
C GLY A 992 -46.02 -75.93 6.85
N LYS A 993 -45.73 -76.31 8.11
CA LYS A 993 -45.34 -75.36 9.17
C LYS A 993 -43.94 -74.82 8.89
N GLY A 994 -43.86 -73.73 8.11
CA GLY A 994 -42.63 -72.95 7.97
C GLY A 994 -42.16 -72.41 9.33
N PRO A 995 -40.87 -72.54 9.70
CA PRO A 995 -40.34 -71.90 10.89
C PRO A 995 -40.48 -70.37 10.83
N GLN A 996 -40.49 -69.72 11.99
CA GLN A 996 -40.33 -68.26 12.07
C GLN A 996 -39.03 -67.84 11.36
N PRO A 997 -38.97 -66.64 10.75
CA PRO A 997 -37.74 -66.15 10.16
C PRO A 997 -36.63 -66.14 11.20
N ALA A 998 -35.48 -66.73 10.85
CA ALA A 998 -34.32 -66.79 11.73
C ALA A 998 -33.94 -65.38 12.22
N PRO A 999 -33.42 -65.23 13.46
CA PRO A 999 -32.98 -63.95 13.96
C PRO A 999 -31.92 -63.39 13.01
N GLN A 1000 -32.27 -62.32 12.29
CA GLN A 1000 -31.38 -61.67 11.33
C GLN A 1000 -30.05 -61.34 12.02
N ASP A 1001 -29.00 -61.95 11.49
CA ASP A 1001 -27.64 -61.92 11.99
C ASP A 1001 -27.18 -60.46 12.25
N PRO A 1002 -26.63 -60.14 13.44
CA PRO A 1002 -26.19 -58.78 13.77
C PRO A 1002 -25.12 -58.27 12.80
N THR A 1003 -24.22 -59.14 12.32
CA THR A 1003 -23.19 -58.78 11.33
C THR A 1003 -23.84 -58.46 9.97
N ALA A 1004 -24.86 -59.24 9.56
CA ALA A 1004 -25.61 -58.95 8.33
C ALA A 1004 -26.40 -57.62 8.40
N LYS A 1005 -26.92 -57.24 9.58
CA LYS A 1005 -27.56 -55.93 9.79
C LYS A 1005 -26.55 -54.78 9.66
N GLN A 1006 -25.36 -54.92 10.23
CA GLN A 1006 -24.29 -53.92 10.10
C GLN A 1006 -23.85 -53.75 8.63
N ILE A 1007 -23.70 -54.85 7.89
CA ILE A 1007 -23.45 -54.83 6.43
C ILE A 1007 -24.55 -54.06 5.68
N MET A 1008 -25.82 -54.37 5.93
CA MET A 1008 -26.96 -53.71 5.28
C MET A 1008 -27.06 -52.22 5.61
N GLN A 1009 -26.69 -51.80 6.83
CA GLN A 1009 -26.63 -50.40 7.21
C GLN A 1009 -25.44 -49.69 6.53
N LEU A 1010 -24.24 -50.27 6.59
CA LEU A 1010 -23.02 -49.69 6.02
C LEU A 1010 -23.13 -49.55 4.49
N LEU A 1011 -23.73 -50.52 3.80
CA LEU A 1011 -24.07 -50.42 2.37
C LEU A 1011 -25.02 -49.25 2.09
N ARG A 1012 -26.05 -49.05 2.91
CA ARG A 1012 -26.96 -47.88 2.79
C ARG A 1012 -26.22 -46.56 3.01
N GLU A 1013 -25.26 -46.52 3.94
CA GLU A 1013 -24.42 -45.34 4.20
C GLU A 1013 -23.28 -45.12 3.18
N ILE A 1014 -23.03 -46.08 2.29
CA ILE A 1014 -22.19 -45.94 1.08
C ILE A 1014 -23.06 -45.50 -0.11
N GLN A 1015 -24.28 -46.03 -0.23
CA GLN A 1015 -25.22 -45.76 -1.32
C GLN A 1015 -25.87 -44.36 -1.22
N ASN A 1016 -26.20 -43.92 0.00
CA ASN A 1016 -26.75 -42.60 0.29
C ASN A 1016 -25.78 -41.75 1.16
N PRO A 1017 -24.69 -41.19 0.58
CA PRO A 1017 -23.79 -40.29 1.32
C PRO A 1017 -24.42 -38.93 1.69
N ARG A 1018 -25.65 -38.62 1.22
CA ARG A 1018 -26.34 -37.35 1.46
C ARG A 1018 -27.02 -37.26 2.83
N ASP A 1019 -27.36 -38.38 3.45
CA ASP A 1019 -28.23 -38.40 4.64
C ASP A 1019 -27.46 -38.05 5.95
N ARG A 1020 -26.19 -37.63 5.85
CA ARG A 1020 -25.30 -37.26 6.97
C ARG A 1020 -25.10 -35.73 7.14
N LEU A 1021 -26.06 -34.89 6.72
CA LEU A 1021 -26.02 -33.44 6.95
C LEU A 1021 -27.05 -32.99 7.98
N GLY A 1022 -26.57 -32.46 9.11
CA GLY A 1022 -27.40 -31.80 10.13
C GLY A 1022 -27.94 -30.43 9.68
N PRO A 1023 -28.86 -29.82 10.44
CA PRO A 1023 -29.72 -28.73 9.98
C PRO A 1023 -29.05 -27.34 9.94
N LEU A 1024 -28.03 -27.17 9.09
CA LEU A 1024 -27.44 -25.88 8.72
C LEU A 1024 -27.07 -25.79 7.22
N LEU A 1025 -27.95 -26.26 6.32
CA LEU A 1025 -28.37 -25.55 5.10
C LEU A 1025 -29.42 -26.38 4.34
N GLU A 1026 -30.70 -26.17 4.62
CA GLU A 1026 -31.73 -26.51 3.64
C GLU A 1026 -31.62 -25.53 2.47
N ASN A 1027 -31.54 -26.04 1.23
CA ASN A 1027 -31.75 -25.23 0.04
C ASN A 1027 -33.24 -25.33 -0.33
N PRO A 1028 -34.06 -24.28 -0.17
CA PRO A 1028 -35.44 -24.32 -0.63
C PRO A 1028 -35.47 -24.32 -2.15
N CYS A 1029 -35.77 -25.48 -2.75
CA CYS A 1029 -36.06 -25.58 -4.17
C CYS A 1029 -37.45 -25.01 -4.47
N ILE A 1030 -37.56 -23.67 -4.52
CA ILE A 1030 -38.76 -22.98 -5.00
C ILE A 1030 -38.92 -23.30 -6.49
N PRO A 1031 -40.03 -23.93 -6.92
CA PRO A 1031 -40.22 -24.32 -8.32
C PRO A 1031 -40.74 -23.12 -9.13
N PHE A 1032 -39.83 -22.45 -9.86
CA PHE A 1032 -40.20 -21.36 -10.77
C PHE A 1032 -40.84 -21.91 -12.06
N PHE A 1033 -42.12 -21.64 -12.26
CA PHE A 1033 -42.82 -21.90 -13.52
C PHE A 1033 -42.73 -20.67 -14.43
N TYR A 1034 -42.26 -20.86 -15.65
CA TYR A 1034 -42.15 -19.80 -16.66
C TYR A 1034 -43.28 -19.93 -17.68
N ARG A 1035 -44.08 -18.87 -17.83
CA ARG A 1035 -44.94 -18.63 -18.98
C ARG A 1035 -44.65 -17.21 -19.46
N ALA A 1036 -44.40 -17.05 -20.75
CA ALA A 1036 -44.25 -15.71 -21.34
C ALA A 1036 -45.61 -15.00 -21.37
N ASP A 1037 -45.59 -13.71 -21.07
CA ASP A 1037 -46.64 -12.77 -21.45
C ASP A 1037 -46.56 -12.54 -22.98
N GLU A 1038 -47.65 -12.09 -23.61
CA GLU A 1038 -47.69 -11.78 -25.05
C GLU A 1038 -46.70 -10.67 -25.47
N ASN A 1039 -46.13 -9.95 -24.49
CA ASN A 1039 -45.15 -8.87 -24.66
C ASN A 1039 -43.70 -9.28 -24.32
N ASP A 1040 -43.40 -10.57 -24.19
CA ASP A 1040 -42.04 -11.14 -23.95
C ASP A 1040 -41.34 -10.72 -22.63
N GLU A 1041 -42.03 -10.06 -21.70
CA GLU A 1041 -41.52 -9.79 -20.34
C GLU A 1041 -41.74 -10.98 -19.38
N VAL A 1042 -40.66 -11.49 -18.78
CA VAL A 1042 -40.71 -12.59 -17.81
C VAL A 1042 -41.12 -12.09 -16.42
N ARG A 1043 -42.41 -12.16 -16.10
CA ARG A 1043 -42.91 -11.91 -14.74
C ARG A 1043 -42.78 -13.15 -13.86
N ILE A 1044 -41.90 -13.08 -12.86
CA ILE A 1044 -41.79 -14.09 -11.82
C ILE A 1044 -42.94 -13.89 -10.82
N MET A 1045 -43.91 -14.82 -10.80
CA MET A 1045 -44.84 -14.94 -9.68
C MET A 1045 -44.28 -15.92 -8.66
N VAL A 1046 -44.29 -15.53 -7.39
CA VAL A 1046 -43.98 -16.38 -6.24
C VAL A 1046 -45.30 -16.72 -5.54
N VAL A 1047 -45.43 -17.98 -5.12
CA VAL A 1047 -46.53 -18.50 -4.29
C VAL A 1047 -45.92 -19.06 -3.01
#